data_AF-A0A1Y4L3D3-F1
#
_entry.id   AF-A0A1Y4L3D3-F1
#
_cell.length_a   1.000
_cell.length_b   1.000
_cell.length_c   1.000
_cell.angle_alpha   90.00
_cell.angle_beta   90.00
_cell.angle_gamma   90.00
#
_symmetry.space_group_name_H-M   'P 1'
#
loop_
_entity.id
_entity.type
_entity.pdbx_description
1 polymer ?
#
loop_
_entity_poly.entity_id
_entity_poly.type
_entity_poly.pdbx_seq_one_letter_code
_entity_poly.pdbx_strand_id
1 'polypeptide(L)'
;MKKFLRILLAAALVITSVFVAAPATQAAYSPEESAIIEEMISYYGHHKEKASTDIQRLLADLTAQNAKTGEVWGKIMDYWSYVNTEMPVNLNVAPDGLANDDSLCFVVLGFQLKPDGTMKDELIGRLQVALDSAKKYPNAYVACTGGGTASQNPSATEADQMAAWLIDNGVDPNRVIVENKSTSTVENAQFTYKILRESYPQIDSICMITSDYHIPRGCLLYNSRLLLSAYESGDKLLDIVSNAGYVTGSQGYESILLQAQGVCQIAGVSYSWISPELSVLESLTAENEDTCILGQEPNFKVLAHYNSGYTKDVTKDATIEGFDSSKEGVQNVTASYTENDVTKTVSFTVTVEKPIQSVDTDVLQYALELAAKADTNGVVVSVVEKFEALKAQAQDILNRAAAGDETLTQETVDQTWQDLISVMQYLSFKQGNKENLTKVIEMANSLDLSKYLDEGQDAFNEALTAAEAVNTDGDAMQEDVDSAWKALLKAMSDLRLKPSKDALEALIASAQTVSLADVSETDAAMFRTALADAQAVYADAQATEEEVKTAVDTLAAAMDKVASAAEKEENKATNGTISDLTANAASVTDTKDTAKDDSTKATSEKSVKTGDTANAATALVVMLGALAATSVILKKKKM
;
A
#
# COMPACT_ATOMS: atom_id res chain seq x y z
N MET A 1 -52.10 -9.54 94.64
CA MET A 1 -52.92 -8.31 94.78
C MET A 1 -52.33 -7.20 93.91
N LYS A 2 -53.13 -6.17 93.54
CA LYS A 2 -52.79 -4.81 93.02
C LYS A 2 -51.42 -4.66 92.28
N LYS A 3 -51.36 -4.47 90.95
CA LYS A 3 -51.62 -3.23 90.16
C LYS A 3 -50.67 -2.05 90.46
N PHE A 4 -50.45 -1.21 89.43
CA PHE A 4 -49.63 0.03 89.34
C PHE A 4 -48.11 -0.19 89.17
N LEU A 5 -47.37 0.61 88.37
CA LEU A 5 -47.74 1.46 87.22
C LEU A 5 -46.52 1.65 86.27
N ARG A 6 -46.77 2.10 85.03
CA ARG A 6 -45.78 2.42 83.99
C ARG A 6 -44.86 3.61 84.36
N ILE A 7 -43.64 3.61 83.81
CA ILE A 7 -43.02 4.73 83.05
C ILE A 7 -41.97 4.13 82.10
N LEU A 8 -41.68 4.80 80.98
CA LEU A 8 -40.76 4.32 79.94
C LEU A 8 -39.33 4.82 80.19
N LEU A 9 -38.33 4.05 79.72
CA LEU A 9 -37.40 4.56 78.71
C LEU A 9 -36.89 3.39 77.85
N ALA A 10 -36.50 3.67 76.60
CA ALA A 10 -36.00 2.66 75.68
C ALA A 10 -34.47 2.49 75.83
N ALA A 11 -34.01 1.25 75.93
CA ALA A 11 -32.59 0.89 75.83
C ALA A 11 -32.39 0.03 74.58
N ALA A 12 -31.70 0.57 73.58
CA ALA A 12 -31.29 -0.20 72.41
C ALA A 12 -30.13 -1.14 72.81
N LEU A 13 -30.25 -2.42 72.49
CA LEU A 13 -29.24 -3.43 72.82
C LEU A 13 -28.05 -3.32 71.85
N VAL A 14 -27.11 -2.44 72.15
CA VAL A 14 -25.84 -2.36 71.40
C VAL A 14 -24.97 -3.55 71.79
N ILE A 15 -25.03 -4.62 70.99
CA ILE A 15 -24.08 -5.72 71.07
C ILE A 15 -22.77 -5.24 70.42
N THR A 16 -21.85 -4.70 71.22
CA THR A 16 -20.47 -4.46 70.79
C THR A 16 -19.72 -5.79 70.70
N SER A 17 -19.94 -6.53 69.61
CA SER A 17 -19.09 -7.66 69.24
C SER A 17 -17.70 -7.13 68.88
N VAL A 18 -16.78 -7.19 69.84
CA VAL A 18 -15.36 -6.88 69.59
C VAL A 18 -14.79 -8.01 68.72
N PHE A 19 -14.90 -7.84 67.41
CA PHE A 19 -14.08 -8.58 66.45
C PHE A 19 -12.64 -8.10 66.63
N VAL A 20 -11.90 -8.75 67.52
CA VAL A 20 -10.45 -8.84 67.35
C VAL A 20 -10.26 -9.68 66.09
N ALA A 21 -10.09 -9.02 64.95
CA ALA A 21 -9.57 -9.69 63.77
C ALA A 21 -8.21 -10.26 64.16
N ALA A 22 -8.08 -11.59 64.14
CA ALA A 22 -6.76 -12.19 64.15
C ALA A 22 -5.98 -11.59 62.95
N PRO A 23 -4.68 -11.29 63.09
CA PRO A 23 -3.89 -10.89 61.93
C PRO A 23 -4.04 -11.98 60.87
N ALA A 24 -4.19 -11.56 59.60
CA ALA A 24 -4.22 -12.51 58.49
C ALA A 24 -2.91 -13.29 58.52
N THR A 25 -2.99 -14.56 58.95
CA THR A 25 -1.87 -15.47 58.86
C THR A 25 -1.58 -15.68 57.39
N GLN A 26 -0.33 -15.40 56.98
CA GLN A 26 0.20 -15.77 55.67
C GLN A 26 -0.33 -17.15 55.28
N ALA A 27 -0.91 -17.25 54.09
CA ALA A 27 -1.42 -18.52 53.57
C ALA A 27 -0.23 -19.49 53.49
N ALA A 28 -0.22 -20.50 54.37
CA ALA A 28 0.92 -21.39 54.50
C ALA A 28 1.16 -22.12 53.17
N TYR A 29 2.38 -22.02 52.66
CA TYR A 29 2.86 -22.79 51.52
C TYR A 29 2.61 -24.28 51.72
N SER A 30 2.45 -25.02 50.63
CA SER A 30 2.52 -26.48 50.69
C SER A 30 3.92 -26.93 51.20
N PRO A 31 4.07 -28.15 51.73
CA PRO A 31 5.38 -28.70 52.07
C PRO A 31 6.35 -28.71 50.87
N GLU A 32 5.82 -28.91 49.66
CA GLU A 32 6.55 -28.93 48.40
C GLU A 32 6.98 -27.52 47.94
N GLU A 33 6.06 -26.54 47.98
CA GLU A 33 6.40 -25.12 47.77
C GLU A 33 7.47 -24.67 48.76
N SER A 34 7.30 -25.02 50.04
CA SER A 34 8.24 -24.68 51.12
C SER A 34 9.63 -25.23 50.84
N ALA A 35 9.76 -26.51 50.49
CA ALA A 35 11.05 -27.14 50.22
C ALA A 35 11.80 -26.48 49.06
N ILE A 36 11.10 -26.11 47.98
CA ILE A 36 11.68 -25.41 46.83
C ILE A 36 12.17 -24.00 47.23
N ILE A 37 11.39 -23.29 48.05
CA ILE A 37 11.78 -21.98 48.58
C ILE A 37 13.01 -22.10 49.50
N GLU A 38 13.07 -23.08 50.40
CA GLU A 38 14.23 -23.35 51.27
C GLU A 38 15.49 -23.69 50.45
N GLU A 39 15.37 -24.53 49.42
CA GLU A 39 16.48 -24.91 48.51
C GLU A 39 16.99 -23.68 47.75
N MET A 40 16.09 -22.88 47.16
CA MET A 40 16.40 -21.67 46.39
C MET A 40 17.09 -20.59 47.24
N ILE A 41 16.62 -20.36 48.46
CA ILE A 41 17.26 -19.44 49.42
C ILE A 41 18.65 -19.96 49.82
N SER A 42 18.81 -21.28 49.98
CA SER A 42 20.13 -21.87 50.27
C SER A 42 21.11 -21.73 49.12
N TYR A 43 20.66 -21.92 47.86
CA TYR A 43 21.49 -21.74 46.67
C TYR A 43 22.08 -20.34 46.56
N TYR A 44 21.23 -19.30 46.59
CA TYR A 44 21.72 -17.92 46.57
C TYR A 44 22.51 -17.58 47.85
N GLY A 45 22.05 -18.09 49.01
CA GLY A 45 22.68 -17.91 50.32
C GLY A 45 24.15 -18.32 50.37
N HIS A 46 24.51 -19.41 49.69
CA HIS A 46 25.89 -19.92 49.62
C HIS A 46 26.67 -19.42 48.39
N HIS A 47 26.03 -19.31 47.22
CA HIS A 47 26.73 -19.14 45.93
C HIS A 47 26.46 -17.82 45.21
N LYS A 48 25.41 -17.06 45.58
CA LYS A 48 24.91 -15.88 44.85
C LYS A 48 24.67 -16.18 43.36
N GLU A 49 25.05 -15.27 42.46
CA GLU A 49 24.88 -15.38 40.99
C GLU A 49 25.39 -16.70 40.38
N LYS A 50 26.36 -17.38 41.01
CA LYS A 50 26.84 -18.70 40.57
C LYS A 50 25.75 -19.79 40.61
N ALA A 51 24.67 -19.59 41.36
CA ALA A 51 23.50 -20.48 41.39
C ALA A 51 22.35 -20.04 40.47
N SER A 52 22.55 -19.07 39.56
CA SER A 52 21.49 -18.58 38.66
C SER A 52 20.72 -19.68 37.93
N THR A 53 21.39 -20.70 37.40
CA THR A 53 20.76 -21.86 36.75
C THR A 53 19.94 -22.72 37.72
N ASP A 54 20.42 -22.97 38.94
CA ASP A 54 19.66 -23.74 39.95
C ASP A 54 18.45 -22.96 40.48
N ILE A 55 18.57 -21.64 40.62
CA ILE A 55 17.46 -20.75 40.97
C ILE A 55 16.42 -20.72 39.84
N GLN A 56 16.84 -20.64 38.57
CA GLN A 56 15.94 -20.71 37.41
C GLN A 56 15.21 -22.06 37.30
N ARG A 57 15.90 -23.17 37.58
CA ARG A 57 15.31 -24.53 37.71
C ARG A 57 14.23 -24.55 38.80
N LEU A 58 14.58 -24.13 40.02
CA LEU A 58 13.67 -24.13 41.16
C LEU A 58 12.48 -23.17 40.99
N LEU A 59 12.68 -22.01 40.35
CA LEU A 59 11.59 -21.10 39.99
C LEU A 59 10.65 -21.72 38.95
N ALA A 60 11.16 -22.49 37.99
CA ALA A 60 10.32 -23.21 37.04
C ALA A 60 9.48 -24.30 37.74
N ASP A 61 10.08 -25.08 38.64
CA ASP A 61 9.39 -26.08 39.45
C ASP A 61 8.31 -25.44 40.35
N LEU A 62 8.63 -24.31 41.00
CA LEU A 62 7.69 -23.55 41.84
C LEU A 62 6.54 -22.95 41.02
N THR A 63 6.83 -22.42 39.83
CA THR A 63 5.83 -21.86 38.90
C THR A 63 4.91 -22.94 38.35
N ALA A 64 5.42 -24.15 38.11
CA ALA A 64 4.62 -25.29 37.65
C ALA A 64 3.66 -25.81 38.72
N GLN A 65 4.02 -25.72 40.01
CA GLN A 65 3.11 -26.04 41.13
C GLN A 65 2.12 -24.90 41.40
N ASN A 66 2.61 -23.66 41.45
CA ASN A 66 1.82 -22.48 41.76
C ASN A 66 2.40 -21.25 41.04
N ALA A 67 1.86 -20.94 39.86
CA ALA A 67 2.34 -19.86 39.02
C ALA A 67 2.36 -18.48 39.71
N LYS A 68 1.47 -18.24 40.68
CA LYS A 68 1.47 -17.00 41.46
C LYS A 68 2.64 -16.97 42.44
N THR A 69 2.87 -18.05 43.20
CA THR A 69 4.03 -18.18 44.10
C THR A 69 5.34 -18.04 43.32
N GLY A 70 5.44 -18.68 42.15
CA GLY A 70 6.58 -18.55 41.23
C GLY A 70 6.83 -17.10 40.79
N GLU A 71 5.79 -16.36 40.41
CA GLU A 71 5.90 -14.93 40.05
C GLU A 71 6.40 -14.07 41.22
N VAL A 72 5.92 -14.31 42.45
CA VAL A 72 6.41 -13.60 43.64
C VAL A 72 7.89 -13.86 43.86
N TRP A 73 8.29 -15.13 43.83
CA TRP A 73 9.64 -15.54 44.17
C TRP A 73 10.66 -15.17 43.09
N GLY A 74 10.28 -15.17 41.81
CA GLY A 74 11.12 -14.61 40.75
C GLY A 74 11.55 -13.18 41.08
N LYS A 75 10.58 -12.30 41.37
CA LYS A 75 10.85 -10.89 41.74
C LYS A 75 11.67 -10.76 43.04
N ILE A 76 11.49 -11.65 44.01
CA ILE A 76 12.31 -11.68 45.22
C ILE A 76 13.77 -12.04 44.90
N MET A 77 14.01 -13.06 44.07
CA MET A 77 15.36 -13.48 43.69
C MET A 77 16.05 -12.46 42.78
N ASP A 78 15.33 -11.89 41.81
CA ASP A 78 15.81 -10.81 40.96
C ASP A 78 16.24 -9.59 41.80
N TYR A 79 15.39 -9.18 42.76
CA TYR A 79 15.72 -8.08 43.67
C TYR A 79 16.88 -8.43 44.62
N TRP A 80 17.02 -9.71 45.01
CA TRP A 80 18.12 -10.16 45.86
C TRP A 80 19.47 -10.19 45.12
N SER A 81 19.49 -10.52 43.82
CA SER A 81 20.64 -10.26 42.96
C SER A 81 20.93 -8.75 42.92
N TYR A 82 19.95 -7.95 42.48
CA TYR A 82 20.06 -6.50 42.29
C TYR A 82 20.67 -5.76 43.51
N VAL A 83 20.23 -6.04 44.74
CA VAL A 83 20.78 -5.36 45.94
C VAL A 83 22.24 -5.70 46.24
N ASN A 84 22.79 -6.77 45.67
CA ASN A 84 24.17 -7.22 45.86
C ASN A 84 25.07 -6.99 44.62
N THR A 85 24.50 -6.67 43.46
CA THR A 85 25.23 -6.50 42.18
C THR A 85 25.18 -5.07 41.64
N GLU A 86 23.99 -4.47 41.56
CA GLU A 86 23.74 -3.26 40.75
C GLU A 86 23.19 -2.08 41.55
N MET A 87 22.56 -2.31 42.70
CA MET A 87 21.84 -1.26 43.42
C MET A 87 22.79 -0.13 43.88
N PRO A 88 22.57 1.13 43.49
CA PRO A 88 23.36 2.25 43.98
C PRO A 88 23.02 2.52 45.45
N VAL A 89 24.04 2.52 46.31
CA VAL A 89 23.93 3.00 47.69
C VAL A 89 24.16 4.51 47.68
N ASN A 90 23.08 5.30 47.75
CA ASN A 90 23.19 6.76 47.88
C ASN A 90 23.66 7.11 49.29
N LEU A 91 24.31 8.25 49.49
CA LEU A 91 24.94 8.61 50.76
C LEU A 91 24.54 10.00 51.24
N ASN A 92 24.41 10.15 52.57
CA ASN A 92 24.13 11.40 53.31
C ASN A 92 22.74 12.02 53.12
N VAL A 93 22.10 11.87 51.95
CA VAL A 93 20.74 12.37 51.67
C VAL A 93 20.10 11.54 50.55
N ALA A 94 18.77 11.44 50.53
CA ALA A 94 18.03 10.86 49.43
C ALA A 94 18.35 11.56 48.08
N PRO A 95 18.44 10.83 46.96
CA PRO A 95 18.77 11.40 45.64
C PRO A 95 17.69 12.36 45.12
N ASP A 96 17.92 12.97 43.97
CA ASP A 96 16.92 13.80 43.28
C ASP A 96 15.87 12.94 42.55
N GLY A 97 14.73 13.53 42.22
CA GLY A 97 13.70 12.90 41.38
C GLY A 97 12.66 12.03 42.11
N LEU A 98 12.66 12.00 43.45
CA LEU A 98 11.60 11.34 44.22
C LEU A 98 10.34 12.24 44.30
N ALA A 99 9.20 11.64 44.66
CA ALA A 99 7.97 12.40 44.91
C ALA A 99 8.14 13.37 46.09
N ASN A 100 7.42 14.50 46.05
CA ASN A 100 7.45 15.53 47.10
C ASN A 100 6.03 15.87 47.55
N ASP A 101 5.33 14.83 47.97
CA ASP A 101 3.93 14.79 48.39
C ASP A 101 3.78 13.69 49.45
N ASP A 102 2.56 13.41 49.87
CA ASP A 102 2.21 12.44 50.91
C ASP A 102 2.26 10.97 50.44
N SER A 103 2.64 10.69 49.19
CA SER A 103 2.83 9.33 48.66
C SER A 103 4.21 8.71 48.94
N LEU A 104 5.19 9.51 49.39
CA LEU A 104 6.53 9.05 49.75
C LEU A 104 6.73 8.96 51.27
N CYS A 105 7.39 7.89 51.70
CA CYS A 105 7.85 7.72 53.09
C CYS A 105 9.35 7.39 53.17
N PHE A 106 10.09 8.13 53.99
CA PHE A 106 11.45 7.76 54.40
C PHE A 106 11.36 6.75 55.55
N VAL A 107 11.63 5.48 55.30
CA VAL A 107 11.66 4.44 56.34
C VAL A 107 13.07 4.38 56.93
N VAL A 108 13.20 4.80 58.18
CA VAL A 108 14.47 4.92 58.91
C VAL A 108 14.62 3.74 59.87
N LEU A 109 15.63 2.91 59.64
CA LEU A 109 15.91 1.73 60.48
C LEU A 109 16.73 2.09 61.72
N GLY A 110 16.22 1.70 62.89
CA GLY A 110 16.88 1.84 64.19
C GLY A 110 18.22 1.11 64.33
N PHE A 111 18.94 1.44 65.39
CA PHE A 111 20.24 0.87 65.73
C PHE A 111 20.44 0.85 67.25
N GLN A 112 20.93 -0.28 67.77
CA GLN A 112 20.97 -0.62 69.19
C GLN A 112 21.33 0.57 70.09
N LEU A 113 20.44 0.94 71.01
CA LEU A 113 20.65 1.99 72.00
C LEU A 113 21.84 1.69 72.95
N LYS A 114 22.26 2.70 73.69
CA LYS A 114 23.11 2.54 74.88
C LYS A 114 22.24 1.94 76.02
N PRO A 115 22.83 1.29 77.04
CA PRO A 115 22.05 0.58 78.08
C PRO A 115 21.00 1.44 78.80
N ASP A 116 21.25 2.74 78.93
CA ASP A 116 20.37 3.73 79.57
C ASP A 116 19.19 4.22 78.70
N GLY A 117 19.15 3.83 77.42
CA GLY A 117 18.17 4.31 76.43
C GLY A 117 18.64 5.50 75.59
N THR A 118 19.86 6.01 75.79
CA THR A 118 20.40 7.08 74.94
C THR A 118 20.91 6.54 73.60
N MET A 119 20.81 7.34 72.54
CA MET A 119 21.18 6.91 71.20
C MET A 119 22.71 6.80 71.03
N LYS A 120 23.14 5.89 70.15
CA LYS A 120 24.54 5.80 69.67
C LYS A 120 24.74 6.70 68.45
N ASP A 121 25.99 7.05 68.22
CA ASP A 121 26.40 8.05 67.24
C ASP A 121 26.04 7.63 65.80
N GLU A 122 26.03 6.32 65.50
CA GLU A 122 25.52 5.78 64.22
C GLU A 122 24.01 6.01 64.04
N LEU A 123 23.20 5.86 65.10
CA LEU A 123 21.76 6.14 65.02
C LEU A 123 21.51 7.62 64.78
N ILE A 124 22.28 8.50 65.43
CA ILE A 124 22.24 9.95 65.19
C ILE A 124 22.67 10.26 63.74
N GLY A 125 23.66 9.54 63.21
CA GLY A 125 24.07 9.61 61.81
C GLY A 125 22.94 9.26 60.82
N ARG A 126 22.24 8.15 61.04
CA ARG A 126 21.05 7.76 60.26
C ARG A 126 19.94 8.80 60.35
N LEU A 127 19.73 9.38 61.53
CA LEU A 127 18.74 10.44 61.73
C LEU A 127 19.11 11.76 61.06
N GLN A 128 20.40 12.09 60.94
CA GLN A 128 20.85 13.23 60.13
C GLN A 128 20.51 13.03 58.65
N VAL A 129 20.73 11.82 58.10
CA VAL A 129 20.34 11.47 56.71
C VAL A 129 18.83 11.58 56.51
N ALA A 130 18.04 11.09 57.49
CA ALA A 130 16.58 11.22 57.47
C ALA A 130 16.12 12.68 57.54
N LEU A 131 16.72 13.48 58.44
CA LEU A 131 16.42 14.90 58.62
C LEU A 131 16.71 15.73 57.37
N ASP A 132 17.87 15.53 56.74
CA ASP A 132 18.23 16.28 55.53
C ASP A 132 17.42 15.83 54.31
N SER A 133 17.01 14.56 54.25
CA SER A 133 16.03 14.07 53.27
C SER A 133 14.64 14.65 53.51
N ALA A 134 14.18 14.76 54.76
CA ALA A 134 12.89 15.32 55.14
C ALA A 134 12.80 16.86 54.99
N LYS A 135 13.94 17.56 54.99
CA LYS A 135 14.07 18.98 54.59
C LYS A 135 14.00 19.15 53.07
N LYS A 136 14.67 18.26 52.32
CA LYS A 136 14.68 18.26 50.85
C LYS A 136 13.32 17.93 50.25
N TYR A 137 12.59 17.01 50.89
CA TYR A 137 11.26 16.56 50.53
C TYR A 137 10.26 16.92 51.66
N PRO A 138 9.86 18.19 51.81
CA PRO A 138 9.10 18.70 52.96
C PRO A 138 7.67 18.17 53.10
N ASN A 139 7.12 17.46 52.12
CA ASN A 139 5.76 16.89 52.20
C ASN A 139 5.76 15.38 52.53
N ALA A 140 6.87 14.66 52.29
CA ALA A 140 6.97 13.22 52.48
C ALA A 140 6.94 12.81 53.96
N TYR A 141 6.43 11.62 54.28
CA TYR A 141 6.46 11.06 55.63
C TYR A 141 7.86 10.57 56.03
N VAL A 142 8.08 10.40 57.34
CA VAL A 142 9.27 9.75 57.91
C VAL A 142 8.82 8.69 58.92
N ALA A 143 9.04 7.42 58.64
CA ALA A 143 8.73 6.32 59.54
C ALA A 143 9.97 5.84 60.28
N CYS A 144 9.99 5.95 61.61
CA CYS A 144 11.03 5.39 62.46
C CYS A 144 10.62 4.00 62.95
N THR A 145 11.49 3.01 62.81
CA THR A 145 11.20 1.60 63.13
C THR A 145 12.35 0.95 63.92
N GLY A 146 12.01 0.33 65.04
CA GLY A 146 12.94 -0.28 66.00
C GLY A 146 12.40 -0.24 67.43
N GLY A 147 12.24 -1.40 68.06
CA GLY A 147 11.75 -1.52 69.45
C GLY A 147 12.82 -1.34 70.53
N GLY A 148 12.58 -1.97 71.69
CA GLY A 148 13.37 -1.80 72.92
C GLY A 148 14.69 -2.57 72.95
N THR A 149 15.82 -1.89 72.81
CA THR A 149 17.17 -2.51 72.84
C THR A 149 18.05 -2.07 74.02
N ALA A 150 17.54 -1.20 74.91
CA ALA A 150 18.27 -0.67 76.06
C ALA A 150 18.13 -1.55 77.33
N SER A 151 19.22 -2.23 77.73
CA SER A 151 19.19 -3.25 78.79
C SER A 151 18.97 -2.75 80.23
N GLN A 152 19.12 -1.45 80.49
CA GLN A 152 18.81 -0.81 81.79
C GLN A 152 17.58 0.10 81.72
N ASN A 153 17.01 0.30 80.52
CA ASN A 153 15.79 1.07 80.29
C ASN A 153 14.89 0.36 79.25
N PRO A 154 14.24 -0.78 79.60
CA PRO A 154 13.46 -1.56 78.64
C PRO A 154 12.23 -0.86 78.05
N SER A 155 11.86 0.30 78.61
CA SER A 155 10.82 1.20 78.11
C SER A 155 11.30 2.16 77.01
N ALA A 156 12.61 2.33 76.80
CA ALA A 156 13.16 3.12 75.71
C ALA A 156 13.30 2.27 74.44
N THR A 157 12.61 2.68 73.38
CA THR A 157 12.70 2.07 72.05
C THR A 157 13.54 2.94 71.12
N GLU A 158 14.06 2.35 70.06
CA GLU A 158 14.79 3.10 69.04
C GLU A 158 13.86 4.10 68.35
N ALA A 159 12.69 3.64 67.88
CA ALA A 159 11.75 4.46 67.13
C ALA A 159 11.19 5.66 67.92
N ASP A 160 10.88 5.50 69.22
CA ASP A 160 10.41 6.62 70.05
C ASP A 160 11.50 7.70 70.22
N GLN A 161 12.76 7.27 70.43
CA GLN A 161 13.91 8.17 70.58
C GLN A 161 14.29 8.85 69.26
N MET A 162 14.16 8.14 68.14
CA MET A 162 14.33 8.65 66.77
C MET A 162 13.29 9.71 66.43
N ALA A 163 12.02 9.43 66.71
CA ALA A 163 10.90 10.33 66.44
C ALA A 163 11.01 11.62 67.25
N ALA A 164 11.31 11.52 68.55
CA ALA A 164 11.56 12.69 69.40
C ALA A 164 12.71 13.56 68.85
N TRP A 165 13.83 12.95 68.46
CA TRP A 165 14.97 13.69 67.92
C TRP A 165 14.65 14.40 66.60
N LEU A 166 13.90 13.79 65.68
CA LEU A 166 13.49 14.42 64.42
C LEU A 166 12.56 15.61 64.66
N ILE A 167 11.62 15.49 65.61
CA ILE A 167 10.71 16.56 66.01
C ILE A 167 11.48 17.73 66.65
N ASP A 168 12.40 17.44 67.58
CA ASP A 168 13.28 18.45 68.21
C ASP A 168 14.19 19.16 67.19
N ASN A 169 14.51 18.51 66.07
CA ASN A 169 15.28 19.07 64.96
C ASN A 169 14.39 19.68 63.83
N GLY A 170 13.08 19.81 64.05
CA GLY A 170 12.18 20.60 63.21
C GLY A 170 11.41 19.84 62.12
N VAL A 171 11.32 18.50 62.18
CA VAL A 171 10.34 17.75 61.39
C VAL A 171 8.95 17.91 62.02
N ASP A 172 7.92 18.16 61.20
CA ASP A 172 6.54 18.26 61.67
C ASP A 172 6.10 16.92 62.32
N PRO A 173 5.62 16.91 63.58
CA PRO A 173 5.12 15.69 64.23
C PRO A 173 4.06 14.93 63.42
N ASN A 174 3.26 15.62 62.60
CA ASN A 174 2.24 14.99 61.76
C ASN A 174 2.83 14.20 60.58
N ARG A 175 4.12 14.39 60.26
CA ARG A 175 4.87 13.63 59.25
C ARG A 175 5.63 12.44 59.84
N VAL A 176 5.72 12.31 61.16
CA VAL A 176 6.53 11.28 61.83
C VAL A 176 5.68 10.08 62.23
N ILE A 177 5.99 8.91 61.66
CA ILE A 177 5.33 7.63 61.91
C ILE A 177 6.24 6.80 62.82
N VAL A 178 5.68 6.09 63.80
CA VAL A 178 6.45 5.35 64.82
C VAL A 178 6.07 3.88 64.85
N GLU A 179 7.05 3.01 64.69
CA GLU A 179 6.96 1.55 64.84
C GLU A 179 7.96 1.11 65.92
N ASN A 180 7.47 0.91 67.15
CA ASN A 180 8.31 0.71 68.34
C ASN A 180 8.20 -0.70 68.96
N LYS A 181 7.80 -1.71 68.17
CA LYS A 181 7.49 -3.07 68.65
C LYS A 181 8.45 -4.14 68.14
N SER A 182 9.18 -3.86 67.07
CA SER A 182 10.12 -4.79 66.46
C SER A 182 11.33 -5.12 67.34
N THR A 183 11.87 -6.33 67.18
CA THR A 183 13.13 -6.78 67.80
C THR A 183 14.17 -7.20 66.76
N SER A 184 13.83 -7.14 65.47
CA SER A 184 14.65 -7.56 64.34
C SER A 184 14.32 -6.79 63.05
N THR A 185 15.25 -6.76 62.09
CA THR A 185 15.04 -6.14 60.76
C THR A 185 13.85 -6.73 59.99
N VAL A 186 13.50 -8.01 60.26
CA VAL A 186 12.33 -8.67 59.68
C VAL A 186 11.03 -8.17 60.28
N GLU A 187 11.00 -7.99 61.61
CA GLU A 187 9.84 -7.39 62.29
C GLU A 187 9.68 -5.90 61.94
N ASN A 188 10.78 -5.16 61.75
CA ASN A 188 10.74 -3.80 61.19
C ASN A 188 9.92 -3.77 59.90
N ALA A 189 10.24 -4.66 58.94
CA ALA A 189 9.54 -4.77 57.65
C ALA A 189 8.07 -5.16 57.82
N GLN A 190 7.78 -6.18 58.64
CA GLN A 190 6.42 -6.66 58.89
C GLN A 190 5.52 -5.60 59.56
N PHE A 191 6.02 -4.94 60.60
CA PHE A 191 5.24 -4.00 61.40
C PHE A 191 5.14 -2.63 60.73
N THR A 192 6.20 -2.16 60.05
CA THR A 192 6.16 -0.91 59.27
C THR A 192 5.21 -1.04 58.10
N TYR A 193 5.28 -2.13 57.31
CA TYR A 193 4.30 -2.38 56.23
C TYR A 193 2.87 -2.33 56.78
N LYS A 194 2.61 -3.03 57.88
CA LYS A 194 1.28 -3.05 58.50
C LYS A 194 0.79 -1.64 58.86
N ILE A 195 1.62 -0.83 59.50
CA ILE A 195 1.25 0.55 59.88
C ILE A 195 0.98 1.42 58.64
N LEU A 196 1.83 1.33 57.61
CA LEU A 196 1.67 2.11 56.39
C LEU A 196 0.36 1.72 55.66
N ARG A 197 0.05 0.42 55.52
CA ARG A 197 -1.21 -0.01 54.86
C ARG A 197 -2.47 0.27 55.69
N GLU A 198 -2.45 0.04 57.00
CA GLU A 198 -3.63 0.21 57.85
C GLU A 198 -3.92 1.69 58.19
N SER A 199 -2.89 2.53 58.32
CA SER A 199 -3.04 3.92 58.81
C SER A 199 -2.71 5.00 57.77
N TYR A 200 -1.92 4.69 56.74
CA TYR A 200 -1.42 5.67 55.75
C TYR A 200 -1.54 5.14 54.30
N PRO A 201 -2.74 4.70 53.85
CA PRO A 201 -2.91 4.01 52.56
C PRO A 201 -2.62 4.88 51.31
N GLN A 202 -2.38 6.18 51.48
CA GLN A 202 -1.88 7.10 50.45
C GLN A 202 -0.38 6.92 50.15
N ILE A 203 0.38 6.29 51.06
CA ILE A 203 1.81 6.04 50.88
C ILE A 203 1.97 4.88 49.89
N ASP A 204 2.51 5.22 48.73
CA ASP A 204 2.75 4.32 47.59
C ASP A 204 4.23 3.96 47.42
N SER A 205 5.14 4.74 48.02
CA SER A 205 6.58 4.58 47.84
C SER A 205 7.40 4.74 49.13
N ILE A 206 8.48 3.97 49.22
CA ILE A 206 9.47 3.99 50.31
C ILE A 206 10.84 4.41 49.77
N CYS A 207 11.52 5.31 50.49
CA CYS A 207 12.97 5.45 50.43
C CYS A 207 13.58 4.89 51.72
N MET A 208 14.47 3.91 51.60
CA MET A 208 15.07 3.18 52.73
C MET A 208 16.28 3.92 53.32
N ILE A 209 16.24 4.26 54.61
CA ILE A 209 17.33 4.98 55.30
C ILE A 209 17.91 4.11 56.43
N THR A 210 19.21 3.84 56.36
CA THR A 210 19.97 3.09 57.36
C THR A 210 21.47 3.43 57.22
N SER A 211 22.37 2.66 57.79
CA SER A 211 23.81 2.77 57.52
C SER A 211 24.17 2.18 56.17
N ASP A 212 25.14 2.78 55.48
CA ASP A 212 25.64 2.39 54.14
C ASP A 212 25.72 0.87 53.91
N TYR A 213 26.35 0.13 54.82
CA TYR A 213 26.54 -1.32 54.74
C TYR A 213 25.26 -2.15 54.88
N HIS A 214 24.21 -1.62 55.51
CA HIS A 214 22.94 -2.30 55.80
C HIS A 214 21.86 -1.99 54.75
N ILE A 215 22.16 -1.12 53.78
CA ILE A 215 21.21 -0.75 52.71
C ILE A 215 20.74 -1.99 51.91
N PRO A 216 21.61 -2.92 51.46
CA PRO A 216 21.18 -4.13 50.74
C PRO A 216 20.18 -5.01 51.50
N ARG A 217 20.46 -5.34 52.77
CA ARG A 217 19.57 -6.18 53.58
C ARG A 217 18.31 -5.43 54.01
N GLY A 218 18.40 -4.13 54.31
CA GLY A 218 17.24 -3.28 54.58
C GLY A 218 16.26 -3.26 53.40
N CYS A 219 16.76 -2.98 52.20
CA CYS A 219 15.97 -3.01 50.97
C CYS A 219 15.38 -4.40 50.69
N LEU A 220 16.19 -5.45 50.73
CA LEU A 220 15.73 -6.83 50.48
C LEU A 220 14.60 -7.25 51.41
N LEU A 221 14.81 -7.15 52.73
CA LEU A 221 13.85 -7.65 53.72
C LEU A 221 12.55 -6.84 53.70
N TYR A 222 12.59 -5.56 53.32
CA TYR A 222 11.37 -4.84 53.00
C TYR A 222 10.75 -5.38 51.70
N ASN A 223 11.47 -5.40 50.59
CA ASN A 223 10.95 -5.81 49.28
C ASN A 223 10.27 -7.20 49.32
N SER A 224 10.92 -8.20 49.92
CA SER A 224 10.34 -9.55 50.08
C SER A 224 9.01 -9.52 50.84
N ARG A 225 8.90 -8.76 51.95
CA ARG A 225 7.66 -8.68 52.72
C ARG A 225 6.60 -7.79 52.06
N LEU A 226 7.00 -6.74 51.34
CA LEU A 226 6.11 -5.87 50.56
C LEU A 226 5.43 -6.65 49.43
N LEU A 227 6.22 -7.40 48.65
CA LEU A 227 5.73 -8.32 47.63
C LEU A 227 4.79 -9.36 48.22
N LEU A 228 5.26 -10.20 49.16
CA LEU A 228 4.46 -11.29 49.74
C LEU A 228 3.12 -10.79 50.29
N SER A 229 3.12 -9.66 51.00
CA SER A 229 1.88 -9.10 51.55
C SER A 229 0.91 -8.58 50.49
N ALA A 230 1.40 -7.90 49.45
CA ALA A 230 0.57 -7.44 48.34
C ALA A 230 -0.05 -8.62 47.58
N TYR A 231 0.71 -9.70 47.38
CA TYR A 231 0.18 -10.94 46.77
C TYR A 231 -0.81 -11.68 47.68
N GLU A 232 -0.62 -11.70 48.99
CA GLU A 232 -1.53 -12.31 49.98
C GLU A 232 -2.88 -11.55 50.07
N SER A 233 -2.85 -10.22 50.03
CA SER A 233 -4.02 -9.35 50.24
C SER A 233 -4.75 -8.91 48.96
N GLY A 234 -4.02 -8.81 47.84
CA GLY A 234 -4.49 -8.09 46.64
C GLY A 234 -4.33 -6.57 46.72
N ASP A 235 -3.62 -6.05 47.72
CA ASP A 235 -3.32 -4.63 47.87
C ASP A 235 -2.44 -4.10 46.72
N LYS A 236 -2.51 -2.78 46.51
CA LYS A 236 -1.51 -2.05 45.74
C LYS A 236 -0.12 -2.28 46.36
N LEU A 237 0.85 -2.67 45.53
CA LEU A 237 2.24 -2.81 45.94
C LEU A 237 2.79 -1.46 46.42
N LEU A 238 3.60 -1.51 47.47
CA LEU A 238 4.30 -0.37 48.05
C LEU A 238 5.77 -0.49 47.65
N ASP A 239 6.23 0.40 46.78
CA ASP A 239 7.50 0.23 46.06
C ASP A 239 8.69 0.84 46.80
N ILE A 240 9.84 0.16 46.82
CA ILE A 240 11.10 0.75 47.28
C ILE A 240 11.74 1.50 46.11
N VAL A 241 11.42 2.78 46.00
CA VAL A 241 11.87 3.65 44.90
C VAL A 241 13.31 4.15 45.08
N SER A 242 13.85 4.13 46.31
CA SER A 242 15.22 4.57 46.56
C SER A 242 15.77 4.16 47.94
N ASN A 243 17.01 4.58 48.22
CA ASN A 243 17.68 4.41 49.50
C ASN A 243 18.59 5.62 49.82
N ALA A 244 19.00 5.78 51.08
CA ALA A 244 20.10 6.65 51.49
C ALA A 244 20.82 6.13 52.75
N GLY A 245 22.14 5.96 52.65
CA GLY A 245 23.02 5.47 53.71
C GLY A 245 23.69 6.59 54.51
N TYR A 246 23.77 6.41 55.83
CA TYR A 246 24.77 7.07 56.67
C TYR A 246 26.15 6.42 56.45
N VAL A 247 27.19 7.23 56.26
CA VAL A 247 28.55 6.76 55.96
C VAL A 247 29.22 6.25 57.24
N THR A 248 29.52 4.96 57.31
CA THR A 248 30.16 4.33 58.49
C THR A 248 31.67 4.15 58.36
N GLY A 249 32.24 4.37 57.17
CA GLY A 249 33.69 4.25 56.95
C GLY A 249 34.18 2.80 57.08
N SER A 250 33.44 1.87 56.46
CA SER A 250 33.74 0.43 56.37
C SER A 250 33.81 -0.34 57.70
N GLN A 251 33.10 0.09 58.76
CA GLN A 251 33.02 -0.70 60.00
C GLN A 251 31.93 -1.77 60.00
N GLY A 252 30.91 -1.65 59.14
CA GLY A 252 29.92 -2.69 58.91
C GLY A 252 30.23 -3.53 57.68
N TYR A 253 30.14 -4.85 57.83
CA TYR A 253 29.96 -5.81 56.74
C TYR A 253 28.75 -6.67 57.07
N GLU A 254 27.79 -6.75 56.17
CA GLU A 254 26.61 -7.58 56.33
C GLU A 254 26.67 -8.75 55.35
N SER A 255 26.50 -9.97 55.85
CA SER A 255 26.70 -11.18 55.07
C SER A 255 25.44 -11.62 54.32
N ILE A 256 25.63 -12.29 53.18
CA ILE A 256 24.55 -12.97 52.45
C ILE A 256 23.81 -13.97 53.36
N LEU A 257 24.50 -14.59 54.33
CA LEU A 257 23.88 -15.43 55.36
C LEU A 257 22.81 -14.67 56.18
N LEU A 258 23.08 -13.43 56.59
CA LEU A 258 22.10 -12.61 57.33
C LEU A 258 20.94 -12.15 56.44
N GLN A 259 21.17 -11.97 55.14
CA GLN A 259 20.12 -11.73 54.15
C GLN A 259 19.23 -12.98 54.02
N ALA A 260 19.83 -14.15 53.73
CA ALA A 260 19.15 -15.42 53.53
C ALA A 260 18.31 -15.85 54.75
N GLN A 261 18.88 -15.76 55.96
CA GLN A 261 18.16 -16.03 57.21
C GLN A 261 16.94 -15.11 57.39
N GLY A 262 17.06 -13.84 56.99
CA GLY A 262 15.95 -12.88 57.04
C GLY A 262 14.87 -13.19 56.00
N VAL A 263 15.25 -13.61 54.78
CA VAL A 263 14.29 -14.04 53.75
C VAL A 263 13.55 -15.30 54.18
N CYS A 264 14.23 -16.30 54.75
CA CYS A 264 13.59 -17.47 55.39
C CYS A 264 12.56 -17.04 56.44
N GLN A 265 12.93 -16.15 57.37
CA GLN A 265 12.05 -15.67 58.44
C GLN A 265 10.84 -14.87 57.91
N ILE A 266 11.00 -14.14 56.80
CA ILE A 266 9.91 -13.41 56.12
C ILE A 266 8.92 -14.36 55.43
N ALA A 267 9.44 -15.45 54.88
CA ALA A 267 8.68 -16.48 54.17
C ALA A 267 8.08 -17.55 55.11
N GLY A 268 8.47 -17.57 56.38
CA GLY A 268 8.02 -18.58 57.35
C GLY A 268 8.67 -19.96 57.15
N VAL A 269 9.80 -20.05 56.43
CA VAL A 269 10.50 -21.30 56.09
C VAL A 269 11.83 -21.45 56.85
N SER A 270 12.41 -22.64 56.81
CA SER A 270 13.68 -22.97 57.48
C SER A 270 14.89 -22.45 56.71
N TYR A 271 16.00 -22.18 57.42
CA TYR A 271 17.30 -21.94 56.77
C TYR A 271 18.14 -23.23 56.74
N SER A 272 18.56 -23.66 55.55
CA SER A 272 19.46 -24.80 55.40
C SER A 272 20.92 -24.41 55.64
N TRP A 273 21.58 -25.09 56.57
CA TRP A 273 23.01 -24.93 56.86
C TRP A 273 23.92 -25.80 55.99
N ILE A 274 23.33 -26.53 55.03
CA ILE A 274 24.06 -27.38 54.08
C ILE A 274 24.14 -26.62 52.76
N SER A 275 25.36 -26.28 52.34
CA SER A 275 25.60 -25.75 51.00
C SER A 275 25.18 -26.80 49.96
N PRO A 276 24.27 -26.47 49.03
CA PRO A 276 23.97 -27.36 47.91
C PRO A 276 25.16 -27.42 46.94
N GLU A 277 25.24 -28.47 46.13
CA GLU A 277 26.15 -28.55 44.99
C GLU A 277 25.52 -27.85 43.78
N LEU A 278 26.29 -27.08 43.04
CA LEU A 278 25.80 -26.37 41.85
C LEU A 278 25.57 -27.33 40.67
N SER A 279 24.55 -27.05 39.86
CA SER A 279 24.37 -27.65 38.54
C SER A 279 25.62 -27.40 37.68
N VAL A 280 26.15 -28.47 37.10
CA VAL A 280 27.36 -28.47 36.27
C VAL A 280 26.98 -28.57 34.81
N LEU A 281 27.48 -27.64 34.00
CA LEU A 281 27.30 -27.63 32.55
C LEU A 281 27.97 -28.84 31.90
N GLU A 282 27.19 -29.74 31.30
CA GLU A 282 27.70 -30.99 30.71
C GLU A 282 27.92 -30.89 29.20
N SER A 283 26.99 -30.29 28.47
CA SER A 283 27.03 -30.17 27.01
C SER A 283 26.18 -29.00 26.50
N LEU A 284 26.37 -28.66 25.22
CA LEU A 284 25.42 -27.85 24.46
C LEU A 284 24.80 -28.70 23.35
N THR A 285 23.58 -28.36 22.95
CA THR A 285 23.02 -28.70 21.64
C THR A 285 22.60 -27.42 20.90
N ALA A 286 22.36 -27.55 19.60
CA ALA A 286 21.76 -26.51 18.79
C ALA A 286 20.44 -27.02 18.19
N GLU A 287 19.39 -26.21 18.25
CA GLU A 287 18.15 -26.40 17.50
C GLU A 287 18.14 -25.36 16.37
N ASN A 288 18.49 -25.74 15.14
CA ASN A 288 18.55 -24.81 14.00
C ASN A 288 17.55 -25.20 12.90
N GLU A 289 17.09 -24.22 12.13
CA GLU A 289 16.69 -24.45 10.76
C GLU A 289 17.95 -24.64 9.89
N ASP A 290 17.94 -25.61 8.98
CA ASP A 290 19.12 -25.93 8.14
C ASP A 290 19.38 -24.86 7.05
N THR A 291 18.41 -23.97 6.82
CA THR A 291 18.45 -22.89 5.83
C THR A 291 18.17 -21.52 6.46
N CYS A 292 18.72 -20.47 5.85
CA CYS A 292 18.53 -19.06 6.21
C CYS A 292 18.56 -18.22 4.92
N ILE A 293 17.82 -17.12 4.85
CA ILE A 293 17.85 -16.24 3.67
C ILE A 293 19.00 -15.22 3.79
N LEU A 294 19.68 -14.96 2.68
CA LEU A 294 20.75 -13.97 2.57
C LEU A 294 20.31 -12.59 3.10
N GLY A 295 21.08 -12.06 4.04
CA GLY A 295 20.80 -10.80 4.75
C GLY A 295 19.90 -10.91 5.99
N GLN A 296 19.38 -12.09 6.32
CA GLN A 296 18.59 -12.32 7.55
C GLN A 296 19.45 -12.89 8.69
N GLU A 297 18.97 -12.75 9.93
CA GLU A 297 19.55 -13.44 11.09
C GLU A 297 19.09 -14.91 11.12
N PRO A 298 19.94 -15.85 11.57
CA PRO A 298 19.66 -17.28 11.46
C PRO A 298 18.73 -17.75 12.58
N ASN A 299 17.69 -18.51 12.23
CA ASN A 299 16.80 -19.10 13.23
C ASN A 299 17.42 -20.35 13.87
N PHE A 300 18.21 -20.15 14.93
CA PHE A 300 18.66 -21.23 15.79
C PHE A 300 18.57 -20.87 17.28
N LYS A 301 18.57 -21.91 18.12
CA LYS A 301 18.80 -21.83 19.55
C LYS A 301 20.04 -22.59 19.96
N VAL A 302 20.65 -22.16 21.06
CA VAL A 302 21.72 -22.87 21.77
C VAL A 302 21.17 -23.31 23.11
N LEU A 303 21.10 -24.62 23.35
CA LEU A 303 20.58 -25.18 24.59
C LEU A 303 21.73 -25.73 25.43
N ALA A 304 21.82 -25.29 26.69
CA ALA A 304 22.77 -25.78 27.68
C ALA A 304 22.14 -26.88 28.54
N HIS A 305 22.81 -28.02 28.65
CA HIS A 305 22.36 -29.17 29.44
C HIS A 305 23.25 -29.37 30.67
N TYR A 306 22.61 -29.71 31.80
CA TYR A 306 23.26 -29.81 33.11
C TYR A 306 23.11 -31.20 33.71
N ASN A 307 24.04 -31.58 34.59
CA ASN A 307 24.03 -32.85 35.33
C ASN A 307 22.76 -33.09 36.18
N SER A 308 22.04 -32.02 36.53
CA SER A 308 20.73 -32.05 37.19
C SER A 308 19.57 -32.46 36.26
N GLY A 309 19.83 -32.69 34.97
CA GLY A 309 18.83 -32.96 33.94
C GLY A 309 18.14 -31.70 33.40
N TYR A 310 18.43 -30.52 33.98
CA TYR A 310 17.89 -29.25 33.53
C TYR A 310 18.46 -28.85 32.16
N THR A 311 17.66 -28.11 31.39
CA THR A 311 18.06 -27.55 30.08
C THR A 311 17.65 -26.09 30.01
N LYS A 312 18.59 -25.22 29.64
CA LYS A 312 18.48 -23.76 29.62
C LYS A 312 18.69 -23.25 28.19
N ASP A 313 17.81 -22.38 27.70
CA ASP A 313 18.07 -21.63 26.46
C ASP A 313 19.13 -20.55 26.78
N VAL A 314 20.30 -20.66 26.15
CA VAL A 314 21.45 -19.76 26.34
C VAL A 314 21.81 -19.02 25.05
N THR A 315 20.88 -18.96 24.09
CA THR A 315 21.12 -18.40 22.74
C THR A 315 21.62 -16.95 22.76
N LYS A 316 21.20 -16.16 23.77
CA LYS A 316 21.63 -14.76 23.95
C LYS A 316 22.96 -14.60 24.69
N ASP A 317 23.36 -15.61 25.45
CA ASP A 317 24.56 -15.60 26.28
C ASP A 317 25.73 -16.36 25.62
N ALA A 318 25.45 -17.13 24.57
CA ALA A 318 26.42 -17.88 23.79
C ALA A 318 27.17 -16.98 22.80
N THR A 319 28.50 -17.13 22.75
CA THR A 319 29.33 -16.57 21.68
C THR A 319 29.13 -17.39 20.42
N ILE A 320 28.74 -16.73 19.32
CA ILE A 320 28.55 -17.35 18.00
C ILE A 320 29.72 -16.99 17.09
N GLU A 321 30.37 -18.00 16.52
CA GLU A 321 31.42 -17.87 15.52
C GLU A 321 31.06 -18.60 14.23
N GLY A 322 31.63 -18.18 13.10
CA GLY A 322 31.52 -18.87 11.81
C GLY A 322 30.27 -18.59 10.96
N PHE A 323 29.35 -17.74 11.45
CA PHE A 323 28.19 -17.27 10.70
C PHE A 323 28.38 -15.84 10.14
N ASP A 324 27.94 -15.61 8.91
CA ASP A 324 27.89 -14.31 8.23
C ASP A 324 26.69 -14.25 7.27
N SER A 325 25.65 -13.49 7.63
CA SER A 325 24.42 -13.38 6.83
C SER A 325 24.61 -12.75 5.44
N SER A 326 25.78 -12.12 5.16
CA SER A 326 26.09 -11.53 3.85
C SER A 326 26.71 -12.51 2.85
N LYS A 327 27.00 -13.76 3.25
CA LYS A 327 27.62 -14.79 2.40
C LYS A 327 26.67 -15.95 2.13
N GLU A 328 26.50 -16.30 0.86
CA GLU A 328 25.73 -17.48 0.47
C GLU A 328 26.51 -18.80 0.64
N GLY A 329 25.78 -19.91 0.75
CA GLY A 329 26.31 -21.27 0.88
C GLY A 329 26.25 -21.85 2.30
N VAL A 330 26.76 -23.08 2.46
CA VAL A 330 26.81 -23.78 3.75
C VAL A 330 27.91 -23.21 4.63
N GLN A 331 27.53 -22.72 5.81
CA GLN A 331 28.43 -22.17 6.81
C GLN A 331 28.52 -23.08 8.03
N ASN A 332 29.72 -23.27 8.57
CA ASN A 332 29.94 -24.02 9.81
C ASN A 332 29.88 -23.05 10.99
N VAL A 333 28.75 -23.05 11.69
CA VAL A 333 28.52 -22.22 12.88
C VAL A 333 29.03 -22.96 14.11
N THR A 334 29.67 -22.25 15.03
CA THR A 334 30.05 -22.78 16.34
C THR A 334 29.53 -21.85 17.43
N ALA A 335 28.72 -22.40 18.33
CA ALA A 335 28.27 -21.74 19.54
C ALA A 335 29.14 -22.17 20.72
N SER A 336 29.51 -21.21 21.57
CA SER A 336 30.31 -21.41 22.78
C SER A 336 29.62 -20.74 23.96
N TYR A 337 29.45 -21.47 25.07
CA TYR A 337 28.85 -20.95 26.30
C TYR A 337 29.73 -21.30 27.50
N THR A 338 29.83 -20.39 28.46
CA THR A 338 30.64 -20.56 29.67
C THR A 338 29.83 -20.18 30.91
N GLU A 339 29.66 -21.12 31.82
CA GLU A 339 29.03 -20.89 33.13
C GLU A 339 29.91 -21.53 34.21
N ASN A 340 30.05 -20.85 35.36
CA ASN A 340 30.81 -21.35 36.52
C ASN A 340 32.21 -21.90 36.18
N ASP A 341 32.96 -21.15 35.35
CA ASP A 341 34.31 -21.48 34.90
C ASP A 341 34.40 -22.75 34.01
N VAL A 342 33.26 -23.28 33.55
CA VAL A 342 33.15 -24.41 32.61
C VAL A 342 32.65 -23.90 31.25
N THR A 343 33.48 -24.06 30.21
CA THR A 343 33.10 -23.78 28.81
C THR A 343 32.65 -25.06 28.09
N LYS A 344 31.62 -24.95 27.25
CA LYS A 344 31.21 -25.97 26.27
C LYS A 344 30.98 -25.35 24.91
N THR A 345 31.10 -26.17 23.87
CA THR A 345 30.88 -25.76 22.47
C THR A 345 29.99 -26.78 21.74
N VAL A 346 29.25 -26.29 20.75
CA VAL A 346 28.55 -27.11 19.74
C VAL A 346 28.77 -26.50 18.36
N SER A 347 28.99 -27.34 17.36
CA SER A 347 29.14 -26.91 15.97
C SER A 347 28.05 -27.55 15.11
N PHE A 348 27.46 -26.75 14.21
CA PHE A 348 26.35 -27.11 13.34
C PHE A 348 26.45 -26.36 12.01
N THR A 349 25.58 -26.66 11.05
CA THR A 349 25.62 -26.07 9.71
C THR A 349 24.37 -25.23 9.44
N VAL A 350 24.54 -24.03 8.89
CA VAL A 350 23.45 -23.20 8.38
C VAL A 350 23.71 -22.90 6.90
N THR A 351 22.71 -23.15 6.06
CA THR A 351 22.80 -22.91 4.61
C THR A 351 22.19 -21.56 4.30
N VAL A 352 23.01 -20.58 3.91
CA VAL A 352 22.50 -19.25 3.52
C VAL A 352 22.17 -19.24 2.03
N GLU A 353 20.88 -19.16 1.72
CA GLU A 353 20.34 -19.20 0.35
C GLU A 353 19.94 -17.80 -0.13
N LYS A 354 19.97 -17.54 -1.44
CA LYS A 354 19.43 -16.29 -1.98
C LYS A 354 17.91 -16.25 -1.79
N PRO A 355 17.31 -15.07 -1.52
CA PRO A 355 15.85 -14.94 -1.52
C PRO A 355 15.28 -15.33 -2.89
N ILE A 356 14.36 -16.28 -2.91
CA ILE A 356 13.60 -16.64 -4.11
C ILE A 356 12.68 -15.45 -4.43
N GLN A 357 12.99 -14.71 -5.50
CA GLN A 357 12.21 -13.54 -5.91
C GLN A 357 10.96 -13.97 -6.69
N SER A 358 9.98 -14.54 -6.01
CA SER A 358 8.67 -14.84 -6.60
C SER A 358 7.92 -13.55 -6.94
N VAL A 359 7.49 -13.41 -8.19
CA VAL A 359 6.60 -12.33 -8.64
C VAL A 359 5.13 -12.67 -8.37
N ASP A 360 4.32 -11.65 -8.05
CA ASP A 360 2.87 -11.77 -7.91
C ASP A 360 2.23 -11.77 -9.30
N THR A 361 1.51 -12.85 -9.62
CA THR A 361 0.88 -13.09 -10.93
C THR A 361 -0.64 -13.09 -10.90
N ASP A 362 -1.29 -12.89 -9.74
CA ASP A 362 -2.75 -13.05 -9.59
C ASP A 362 -3.52 -12.10 -10.51
N VAL A 363 -3.05 -10.85 -10.63
CA VAL A 363 -3.65 -9.82 -11.49
C VAL A 363 -3.48 -10.16 -12.98
N LEU A 364 -2.33 -10.73 -13.38
CA LEU A 364 -2.08 -11.16 -14.75
C LEU A 364 -2.94 -12.38 -15.14
N GLN A 365 -3.10 -13.33 -14.22
CA GLN A 365 -4.02 -14.46 -14.40
C GLN A 365 -5.46 -13.97 -14.55
N TYR A 366 -5.91 -13.04 -13.70
CA TYR A 366 -7.26 -12.46 -13.80
C TYR A 366 -7.47 -11.67 -15.11
N ALA A 367 -6.47 -10.93 -15.58
CA ALA A 367 -6.51 -10.25 -16.87
C ALA A 367 -6.63 -11.23 -18.05
N LEU A 368 -5.90 -12.36 -18.01
CA LEU A 368 -6.05 -13.46 -18.98
C LEU A 368 -7.44 -14.10 -18.93
N GLU A 369 -8.00 -14.30 -17.73
CA GLU A 369 -9.36 -14.80 -17.56
C GLU A 369 -10.43 -13.85 -18.14
N LEU A 370 -10.21 -12.53 -18.14
CA LEU A 370 -11.07 -11.57 -18.80
C LEU A 370 -10.86 -11.59 -20.32
N ALA A 371 -9.61 -11.64 -20.78
CA ALA A 371 -9.26 -11.72 -22.20
C ALA A 371 -9.82 -12.99 -22.87
N ALA A 372 -9.83 -14.12 -22.18
CA ALA A 372 -10.41 -15.38 -22.64
C ALA A 372 -11.94 -15.33 -22.88
N LYS A 373 -12.62 -14.27 -22.39
CA LYS A 373 -14.08 -14.06 -22.51
C LYS A 373 -14.43 -12.97 -23.55
N ALA A 374 -13.44 -12.38 -24.23
CA ALA A 374 -13.63 -11.25 -25.13
C ALA A 374 -14.03 -11.67 -26.56
N ASP A 375 -14.85 -10.85 -27.23
CA ASP A 375 -15.32 -11.10 -28.59
C ASP A 375 -14.54 -10.29 -29.65
N THR A 376 -13.66 -10.98 -30.38
CA THR A 376 -12.86 -10.42 -31.47
C THR A 376 -13.61 -10.37 -32.82
N ASN A 377 -14.85 -10.87 -32.92
CA ASN A 377 -15.57 -10.89 -34.20
C ASN A 377 -15.77 -9.47 -34.76
N GLY A 378 -15.36 -9.27 -36.02
CA GLY A 378 -15.45 -8.00 -36.75
C GLY A 378 -14.58 -6.87 -36.20
N VAL A 379 -13.65 -7.13 -35.27
CA VAL A 379 -12.67 -6.12 -34.81
C VAL A 379 -11.65 -5.84 -35.91
N VAL A 380 -11.13 -4.62 -35.96
CA VAL A 380 -10.02 -4.23 -36.85
C VAL A 380 -8.79 -5.12 -36.62
N VAL A 381 -8.14 -5.55 -37.70
CA VAL A 381 -7.12 -6.62 -37.68
C VAL A 381 -5.95 -6.31 -36.75
N SER A 382 -5.37 -5.12 -36.79
CA SER A 382 -4.19 -4.79 -35.96
C SER A 382 -4.47 -4.82 -34.46
N VAL A 383 -5.71 -4.55 -34.04
CA VAL A 383 -6.15 -4.69 -32.65
C VAL A 383 -6.29 -6.17 -32.26
N VAL A 384 -6.81 -7.03 -33.14
CA VAL A 384 -6.88 -8.47 -32.90
C VAL A 384 -5.47 -9.07 -32.80
N GLU A 385 -4.57 -8.72 -33.72
CA GLU A 385 -3.17 -9.18 -33.70
C GLU A 385 -2.47 -8.75 -32.41
N LYS A 386 -2.59 -7.49 -32.00
CA LYS A 386 -2.02 -6.99 -30.73
C LYS A 386 -2.63 -7.66 -29.50
N PHE A 387 -3.94 -7.95 -29.52
CA PHE A 387 -4.63 -8.62 -28.42
C PHE A 387 -4.18 -10.06 -28.23
N GLU A 388 -4.11 -10.85 -29.31
CA GLU A 388 -3.65 -12.24 -29.24
C GLU A 388 -2.15 -12.33 -28.93
N ALA A 389 -1.32 -11.38 -29.40
CA ALA A 389 0.09 -11.28 -29.01
C ALA A 389 0.26 -11.01 -27.49
N LEU A 390 -0.53 -10.09 -26.92
CA LEU A 390 -0.47 -9.80 -25.48
C LEU A 390 -1.01 -10.96 -24.63
N LYS A 391 -2.01 -11.71 -25.09
CA LYS A 391 -2.45 -12.96 -24.44
C LYS A 391 -1.34 -14.01 -24.44
N ALA A 392 -0.62 -14.17 -25.56
CA ALA A 392 0.51 -15.10 -25.64
C ALA A 392 1.66 -14.70 -24.70
N GLN A 393 2.01 -13.41 -24.65
CA GLN A 393 3.03 -12.87 -23.73
C GLN A 393 2.63 -13.05 -22.26
N ALA A 394 1.38 -12.76 -21.91
CA ALA A 394 0.87 -12.98 -20.56
C ALA A 394 0.98 -14.47 -20.14
N GLN A 395 0.64 -15.39 -21.04
CA GLN A 395 0.74 -16.83 -20.76
C GLN A 395 2.19 -17.32 -20.66
N ASP A 396 3.13 -16.77 -21.45
CA ASP A 396 4.56 -17.03 -21.30
C ASP A 396 5.07 -16.60 -19.92
N ILE A 397 4.71 -15.41 -19.46
CA ILE A 397 5.10 -14.90 -18.14
C ILE A 397 4.55 -15.78 -17.02
N LEU A 398 3.28 -16.22 -17.08
CA LEU A 398 2.74 -17.19 -16.11
C LEU A 398 3.51 -18.51 -16.11
N ASN A 399 3.85 -19.04 -17.29
CA ASN A 399 4.60 -20.29 -17.41
C ASN A 399 6.02 -20.17 -16.83
N ARG A 400 6.69 -19.03 -17.07
CA ARG A 400 8.05 -18.72 -16.59
C ARG A 400 8.07 -18.45 -15.08
N ALA A 401 7.06 -17.76 -14.54
CA ALA A 401 6.90 -17.58 -13.10
C ALA A 401 6.68 -18.93 -12.40
N ALA A 402 5.82 -19.79 -12.94
CA ALA A 402 5.62 -21.14 -12.43
C ALA A 402 6.85 -22.07 -12.57
N ALA A 403 7.80 -21.73 -13.46
CA ALA A 403 9.08 -22.41 -13.61
C ALA A 403 10.21 -21.83 -12.71
N GLY A 404 9.95 -20.76 -11.96
CA GLY A 404 10.96 -20.11 -11.10
C GLY A 404 12.00 -19.29 -11.87
N ASP A 405 11.63 -18.66 -12.99
CA ASP A 405 12.54 -17.86 -13.80
C ASP A 405 13.00 -16.57 -13.09
N GLU A 406 14.23 -16.60 -12.56
CA GLU A 406 14.93 -15.49 -11.90
C GLU A 406 15.06 -14.21 -12.75
N THR A 407 14.79 -14.26 -14.07
CA THR A 407 14.85 -13.09 -14.96
C THR A 407 13.54 -12.31 -15.05
N LEU A 408 12.45 -12.78 -14.44
CA LEU A 408 11.19 -12.04 -14.36
C LEU A 408 11.23 -10.93 -13.31
N THR A 409 10.67 -9.78 -13.66
CA THR A 409 10.45 -8.66 -12.72
C THR A 409 8.96 -8.39 -12.54
N GLN A 410 8.56 -7.89 -11.36
CA GLN A 410 7.18 -7.48 -11.13
C GLN A 410 6.72 -6.43 -12.14
N GLU A 411 7.61 -5.49 -12.52
CA GLU A 411 7.38 -4.49 -13.58
C GLU A 411 6.97 -5.13 -14.92
N THR A 412 7.55 -6.29 -15.27
CA THR A 412 7.21 -7.02 -16.50
C THR A 412 5.82 -7.66 -16.41
N VAL A 413 5.45 -8.19 -15.24
CA VAL A 413 4.09 -8.71 -14.98
C VAL A 413 3.07 -7.58 -15.02
N ASP A 414 3.38 -6.47 -14.34
CA ASP A 414 2.51 -5.31 -14.17
C ASP A 414 2.23 -4.60 -15.49
N GLN A 415 3.26 -4.36 -16.31
CA GLN A 415 3.08 -3.77 -17.63
C GLN A 415 2.28 -4.70 -18.56
N THR A 416 2.50 -6.02 -18.50
CA THR A 416 1.81 -6.95 -19.40
C THR A 416 0.31 -7.04 -19.09
N TRP A 417 -0.11 -7.05 -17.82
CA TRP A 417 -1.56 -7.03 -17.51
C TRP A 417 -2.19 -5.68 -17.87
N GLN A 418 -1.48 -4.56 -17.65
CA GLN A 418 -1.96 -3.23 -18.03
C GLN A 418 -2.14 -3.09 -19.55
N ASP A 419 -1.17 -3.56 -20.34
CA ASP A 419 -1.25 -3.56 -21.81
C ASP A 419 -2.40 -4.45 -22.31
N LEU A 420 -2.58 -5.64 -21.72
CA LEU A 420 -3.67 -6.56 -22.06
C LEU A 420 -5.05 -5.94 -21.77
N ILE A 421 -5.25 -5.34 -20.60
CA ILE A 421 -6.49 -4.63 -20.26
C ILE A 421 -6.69 -3.37 -21.12
N SER A 422 -5.62 -2.71 -21.55
CA SER A 422 -5.69 -1.54 -22.42
C SER A 422 -6.13 -1.90 -23.84
N VAL A 423 -5.56 -2.93 -24.46
CA VAL A 423 -5.97 -3.36 -25.81
C VAL A 423 -7.40 -3.94 -25.82
N MET A 424 -7.88 -4.52 -24.72
CA MET A 424 -9.28 -4.96 -24.60
C MET A 424 -10.30 -3.82 -24.80
N GLN A 425 -9.95 -2.58 -24.49
CA GLN A 425 -10.82 -1.41 -24.73
C GLN A 425 -10.97 -1.11 -26.23
N TYR A 426 -9.94 -1.43 -27.01
CA TYR A 426 -9.91 -1.22 -28.47
C TYR A 426 -10.68 -2.29 -29.26
N LEU A 427 -11.12 -3.39 -28.62
CA LEU A 427 -12.04 -4.38 -29.22
C LEU A 427 -13.43 -3.79 -29.58
N SER A 428 -13.67 -2.53 -29.22
CA SER A 428 -14.80 -1.72 -29.67
C SER A 428 -14.66 -1.17 -31.10
N PHE A 429 -13.44 -1.07 -31.64
CA PHE A 429 -13.21 -0.66 -33.04
C PHE A 429 -13.52 -1.82 -33.98
N LYS A 430 -14.57 -1.67 -34.80
CA LYS A 430 -15.05 -2.69 -35.74
C LYS A 430 -14.80 -2.28 -37.20
N GLN A 431 -14.49 -3.26 -38.04
CA GLN A 431 -14.33 -3.09 -39.49
C GLN A 431 -15.63 -2.59 -40.13
N GLY A 432 -15.51 -1.79 -41.19
CA GLY A 432 -16.66 -1.37 -42.01
C GLY A 432 -17.30 -2.53 -42.79
N ASN A 433 -18.62 -2.50 -42.99
CA ASN A 433 -19.30 -3.47 -43.84
C ASN A 433 -19.02 -3.17 -45.32
N LYS A 434 -18.15 -3.99 -45.92
CA LYS A 434 -17.65 -3.81 -47.29
C LYS A 434 -18.54 -4.41 -48.39
N GLU A 435 -19.69 -4.99 -48.05
CA GLU A 435 -20.57 -5.69 -49.02
C GLU A 435 -20.96 -4.80 -50.22
N ASN A 436 -21.26 -3.52 -49.98
CA ASN A 436 -21.62 -2.57 -51.03
C ASN A 436 -20.40 -1.98 -51.75
N LEU A 437 -19.25 -1.90 -51.08
CA LEU A 437 -17.99 -1.46 -51.68
C LEU A 437 -17.52 -2.49 -52.72
N THR A 438 -17.45 -3.76 -52.35
CA THR A 438 -17.13 -4.89 -53.25
C THR A 438 -18.03 -4.89 -54.48
N LYS A 439 -19.36 -4.76 -54.34
CA LYS A 439 -20.29 -4.75 -55.48
C LYS A 439 -20.06 -3.59 -56.45
N VAL A 440 -19.63 -2.42 -55.97
CA VAL A 440 -19.33 -1.27 -56.84
C VAL A 440 -17.96 -1.41 -57.49
N ILE A 441 -16.98 -2.02 -56.81
CA ILE A 441 -15.68 -2.41 -57.40
C ILE A 441 -15.87 -3.47 -58.50
N GLU A 442 -16.72 -4.48 -58.28
CA GLU A 442 -17.09 -5.47 -59.30
C GLU A 442 -17.76 -4.81 -60.52
N MET A 443 -18.66 -3.85 -60.28
CA MET A 443 -19.32 -3.11 -61.36
C MET A 443 -18.34 -2.20 -62.11
N ALA A 444 -17.45 -1.51 -61.41
CA ALA A 444 -16.42 -0.66 -61.99
C ALA A 444 -15.45 -1.46 -62.87
N ASN A 445 -14.93 -2.59 -62.38
CA ASN A 445 -14.08 -3.50 -63.14
C ASN A 445 -14.78 -4.15 -64.36
N SER A 446 -16.12 -4.07 -64.45
CA SER A 446 -16.88 -4.55 -65.61
C SER A 446 -17.07 -3.49 -66.72
N LEU A 447 -16.61 -2.25 -66.52
CA LEU A 447 -16.76 -1.16 -67.49
C LEU A 447 -15.73 -1.24 -68.62
N ASP A 448 -16.22 -1.25 -69.85
CA ASP A 448 -15.40 -1.10 -71.05
C ASP A 448 -15.11 0.38 -71.32
N LEU A 449 -14.01 0.89 -70.76
CA LEU A 449 -13.59 2.28 -70.88
C LEU A 449 -13.35 2.74 -72.33
N SER A 450 -13.12 1.84 -73.30
CA SER A 450 -12.88 2.23 -74.70
C SER A 450 -14.06 3.00 -75.32
N LYS A 451 -15.27 2.77 -74.80
CA LYS A 451 -16.53 3.43 -75.19
C LYS A 451 -16.71 4.84 -74.61
N TYR A 452 -15.86 5.24 -73.67
CA TYR A 452 -15.94 6.52 -72.97
C TYR A 452 -14.90 7.50 -73.53
N LEU A 453 -15.13 8.80 -73.35
CA LEU A 453 -14.13 9.83 -73.58
C LEU A 453 -12.97 9.66 -72.61
N ASP A 454 -11.77 10.12 -72.97
CA ASP A 454 -10.59 10.01 -72.09
C ASP A 454 -10.72 10.93 -70.85
N GLU A 455 -11.51 12.01 -70.96
CA GLU A 455 -11.85 12.88 -69.83
C GLU A 455 -12.56 12.10 -68.71
N GLY A 456 -11.99 12.17 -67.51
CA GLY A 456 -12.52 11.52 -66.30
C GLY A 456 -12.04 10.09 -66.08
N GLN A 457 -11.37 9.43 -67.04
CA GLN A 457 -10.89 8.05 -66.85
C GLN A 457 -9.83 7.94 -65.76
N ASP A 458 -8.88 8.88 -65.69
CA ASP A 458 -7.84 8.88 -64.64
C ASP A 458 -8.44 8.97 -63.23
N ALA A 459 -9.40 9.88 -63.02
CA ALA A 459 -10.09 10.04 -61.74
C ALA A 459 -10.95 8.82 -61.36
N PHE A 460 -11.50 8.11 -62.36
CA PHE A 460 -12.18 6.83 -62.15
C PHE A 460 -11.19 5.72 -61.75
N ASN A 461 -10.05 5.60 -62.43
CA ASN A 461 -9.02 4.61 -62.12
C ASN A 461 -8.37 4.85 -60.74
N GLU A 462 -8.14 6.12 -60.36
CA GLU A 462 -7.68 6.50 -59.03
C GLU A 462 -8.70 6.14 -57.95
N ALA A 463 -9.99 6.48 -58.16
CA ALA A 463 -11.05 6.16 -57.22
C ALA A 463 -11.29 4.64 -57.09
N LEU A 464 -11.11 3.86 -58.17
CA LEU A 464 -11.17 2.40 -58.15
C LEU A 464 -10.00 1.81 -57.37
N THR A 465 -8.78 2.29 -57.61
CA THR A 465 -7.58 1.85 -56.88
C THR A 465 -7.69 2.13 -55.38
N ALA A 466 -8.18 3.32 -55.01
CA ALA A 466 -8.44 3.68 -53.61
C ALA A 466 -9.54 2.81 -52.98
N ALA A 467 -10.60 2.50 -53.74
CA ALA A 467 -11.65 1.60 -53.30
C ALA A 467 -11.16 0.17 -53.07
N GLU A 468 -10.33 -0.37 -53.94
CA GLU A 468 -9.73 -1.72 -53.80
C GLU A 468 -8.76 -1.81 -52.62
N ALA A 469 -7.99 -0.76 -52.35
CA ALA A 469 -7.16 -0.65 -51.14
C ALA A 469 -8.03 -0.70 -49.88
N VAL A 470 -9.05 0.17 -49.76
CA VAL A 470 -10.00 0.17 -48.63
C VAL A 470 -10.78 -1.14 -48.54
N ASN A 471 -11.01 -1.84 -49.66
CA ASN A 471 -11.69 -3.14 -49.65
C ASN A 471 -10.82 -4.25 -49.02
N THR A 472 -9.50 -4.21 -49.24
CA THR A 472 -8.55 -5.21 -48.72
C THR A 472 -7.98 -4.87 -47.34
N ASP A 473 -7.98 -3.60 -46.92
CA ASP A 473 -7.46 -3.14 -45.62
C ASP A 473 -8.21 -3.75 -44.42
N GLY A 474 -7.51 -4.48 -43.55
CA GLY A 474 -8.09 -5.12 -42.36
C GLY A 474 -8.52 -4.15 -41.24
N ASP A 475 -8.09 -2.88 -41.30
CA ASP A 475 -8.39 -1.87 -40.29
C ASP A 475 -9.42 -0.83 -40.75
N ALA A 476 -9.79 -0.81 -42.03
CA ALA A 476 -10.76 0.12 -42.60
C ALA A 476 -12.10 0.10 -41.84
N MET A 477 -12.45 1.24 -41.24
CA MET A 477 -13.69 1.43 -40.50
C MET A 477 -14.85 1.80 -41.45
N GLN A 478 -16.06 1.92 -40.92
CA GLN A 478 -17.24 2.20 -41.74
C GLN A 478 -17.12 3.53 -42.51
N GLU A 479 -16.46 4.55 -41.95
CA GLU A 479 -16.31 5.86 -42.60
C GLU A 479 -15.38 5.81 -43.82
N ASP A 480 -14.30 5.01 -43.76
CA ASP A 480 -13.38 4.78 -44.88
C ASP A 480 -14.10 4.05 -46.02
N VAL A 481 -14.80 2.97 -45.68
CA VAL A 481 -15.59 2.15 -46.61
C VAL A 481 -16.71 2.98 -47.27
N ASP A 482 -17.42 3.78 -46.48
CA ASP A 482 -18.45 4.71 -46.96
C ASP A 482 -17.89 5.76 -47.93
N SER A 483 -16.70 6.29 -47.63
CA SER A 483 -16.05 7.35 -48.40
C SER A 483 -15.50 6.83 -49.73
N ALA A 484 -14.83 5.68 -49.70
CA ALA A 484 -14.38 4.96 -50.89
C ALA A 484 -15.56 4.60 -51.82
N TRP A 485 -16.66 4.08 -51.25
CA TRP A 485 -17.86 3.74 -52.00
C TRP A 485 -18.51 4.97 -52.68
N LYS A 486 -18.59 6.10 -51.96
CA LYS A 486 -19.10 7.38 -52.52
C LYS A 486 -18.18 7.94 -53.61
N ALA A 487 -16.86 7.87 -53.42
CA ALA A 487 -15.87 8.37 -54.38
C ALA A 487 -15.91 7.59 -55.70
N LEU A 488 -15.87 6.26 -55.65
CA LEU A 488 -15.95 5.42 -56.84
C LEU A 488 -17.30 5.57 -57.57
N LEU A 489 -18.42 5.57 -56.83
CA LEU A 489 -19.74 5.76 -57.43
C LEU A 489 -19.89 7.15 -58.10
N LYS A 490 -19.29 8.20 -57.52
CA LYS A 490 -19.22 9.53 -58.15
C LYS A 490 -18.41 9.46 -59.45
N ALA A 491 -17.18 8.93 -59.40
CA ALA A 491 -16.31 8.89 -60.57
C ALA A 491 -16.93 8.07 -61.73
N MET A 492 -17.58 6.94 -61.44
CA MET A 492 -18.38 6.18 -62.41
C MET A 492 -19.50 7.01 -63.06
N SER A 493 -20.10 7.95 -62.32
CA SER A 493 -21.15 8.85 -62.83
C SER A 493 -20.62 10.07 -63.60
N ASP A 494 -19.32 10.38 -63.46
CA ASP A 494 -18.66 11.49 -64.15
C ASP A 494 -18.06 11.08 -65.52
N LEU A 495 -17.84 9.79 -65.76
CA LEU A 495 -17.50 9.27 -67.08
C LEU A 495 -18.52 9.69 -68.16
N ARG A 496 -18.05 9.96 -69.39
CA ARG A 496 -18.87 10.37 -70.53
C ARG A 496 -18.70 9.40 -71.69
N LEU A 497 -19.79 8.94 -72.29
CA LEU A 497 -19.73 8.07 -73.48
C LEU A 497 -19.30 8.87 -74.71
N LYS A 498 -18.57 8.24 -75.63
CA LYS A 498 -18.28 8.81 -76.95
C LYS A 498 -19.60 8.99 -77.73
N PRO A 499 -19.87 10.18 -78.31
CA PRO A 499 -21.10 10.43 -79.05
C PRO A 499 -21.14 9.64 -80.37
N SER A 500 -22.34 9.30 -80.86
CA SER A 500 -22.51 8.84 -82.25
C SER A 500 -22.18 9.98 -83.21
N LYS A 501 -21.55 9.64 -84.34
CA LYS A 501 -21.22 10.56 -85.42
C LYS A 501 -21.92 10.25 -86.74
N ASP A 502 -22.89 9.33 -86.74
CA ASP A 502 -23.55 8.81 -87.95
C ASP A 502 -24.18 9.94 -88.79
N ALA A 503 -24.75 10.95 -88.11
CA ALA A 503 -25.31 12.14 -88.75
C ALA A 503 -24.24 13.10 -89.33
N LEU A 504 -23.07 13.20 -88.68
CA LEU A 504 -21.95 14.01 -89.14
C LEU A 504 -21.27 13.35 -90.36
N GLU A 505 -21.09 12.03 -90.35
CA GLU A 505 -20.60 11.27 -91.51
C GLU A 505 -21.50 11.46 -92.74
N ALA A 506 -22.81 11.28 -92.58
CA ALA A 506 -23.79 11.45 -93.65
C ALA A 506 -23.79 12.88 -94.22
N LEU A 507 -23.65 13.90 -93.37
CA LEU A 507 -23.60 15.30 -93.78
C LEU A 507 -22.30 15.63 -94.52
N ILE A 508 -21.15 15.14 -94.05
CA ILE A 508 -19.84 15.28 -94.72
C ILE A 508 -19.88 14.61 -96.11
N ALA A 509 -20.42 13.39 -96.20
CA ALA A 509 -20.56 12.68 -97.47
C ALA A 509 -21.45 13.44 -98.47
N SER A 510 -22.53 14.07 -97.99
CA SER A 510 -23.38 14.94 -98.82
C SER A 510 -22.63 16.20 -99.28
N ALA A 511 -21.98 16.90 -98.34
CA ALA A 511 -21.22 18.13 -98.60
C ALA A 511 -20.08 17.93 -99.62
N GLN A 512 -19.42 16.77 -99.62
CA GLN A 512 -18.38 16.43 -100.61
C GLN A 512 -18.89 16.36 -102.06
N THR A 513 -20.21 16.30 -102.29
CA THR A 513 -20.82 16.25 -103.63
C THR A 513 -21.30 17.62 -104.15
N VAL A 514 -21.21 18.68 -103.32
CA VAL A 514 -21.72 20.02 -103.65
C VAL A 514 -20.81 20.72 -104.68
N SER A 515 -21.40 21.21 -105.77
CA SER A 515 -20.69 22.05 -106.75
C SER A 515 -20.48 23.47 -106.22
N LEU A 516 -19.30 24.04 -106.49
CA LEU A 516 -18.91 25.40 -106.12
C LEU A 516 -18.63 26.30 -107.34
N ALA A 517 -18.96 25.86 -108.56
CA ALA A 517 -18.58 26.54 -109.80
C ALA A 517 -19.20 27.95 -109.95
N ASP A 518 -20.45 28.09 -109.53
CA ASP A 518 -21.28 29.30 -109.70
C ASP A 518 -21.46 30.06 -108.36
N VAL A 519 -20.54 29.85 -107.42
CA VAL A 519 -20.58 30.36 -106.04
C VAL A 519 -19.51 31.44 -105.86
N SER A 520 -19.76 32.46 -105.02
CA SER A 520 -18.74 33.47 -104.73
C SER A 520 -17.54 32.83 -104.04
N GLU A 521 -16.31 33.23 -104.39
CA GLU A 521 -15.09 32.64 -103.80
C GLU A 521 -15.05 32.81 -102.27
N THR A 522 -15.68 33.86 -101.73
CA THR A 522 -15.85 34.07 -100.28
C THR A 522 -16.77 33.01 -99.65
N ASP A 523 -17.90 32.70 -100.28
CA ASP A 523 -18.85 31.70 -99.78
C ASP A 523 -18.32 30.28 -99.98
N ALA A 524 -17.66 30.01 -101.12
CA ALA A 524 -16.95 28.76 -101.38
C ALA A 524 -15.78 28.56 -100.40
N ALA A 525 -15.08 29.61 -99.98
CA ALA A 525 -14.08 29.54 -98.91
C ALA A 525 -14.70 29.16 -97.56
N MET A 526 -15.77 29.84 -97.14
CA MET A 526 -16.50 29.49 -95.90
C MET A 526 -16.99 28.04 -95.91
N PHE A 527 -17.51 27.56 -97.05
CA PHE A 527 -17.95 26.18 -97.21
C PHE A 527 -16.79 25.17 -97.07
N ARG A 528 -15.67 25.42 -97.73
CA ARG A 528 -14.48 24.56 -97.65
C ARG A 528 -13.89 24.53 -96.23
N THR A 529 -13.94 25.64 -95.49
CA THR A 529 -13.61 25.68 -94.06
C THR A 529 -14.57 24.83 -93.23
N ALA A 530 -15.89 25.07 -93.30
CA ALA A 530 -16.87 24.30 -92.53
C ALA A 530 -16.81 22.78 -92.81
N LEU A 531 -16.52 22.37 -94.05
CA LEU A 531 -16.33 20.97 -94.42
C LEU A 531 -15.02 20.38 -93.86
N ALA A 532 -13.93 21.15 -93.82
CA ALA A 532 -12.67 20.72 -93.22
C ALA A 532 -12.78 20.61 -91.69
N ASP A 533 -13.42 21.58 -91.04
CA ASP A 533 -13.66 21.59 -89.60
C ASP A 533 -14.55 20.41 -89.18
N ALA A 534 -15.61 20.15 -89.95
CA ALA A 534 -16.46 18.97 -89.75
C ALA A 534 -15.70 17.64 -89.95
N GLN A 535 -14.80 17.55 -90.94
CA GLN A 535 -13.95 16.38 -91.16
C GLN A 535 -12.93 16.18 -90.02
N ALA A 536 -12.39 17.25 -89.44
CA ALA A 536 -11.54 17.17 -88.26
C ALA A 536 -12.30 16.66 -87.03
N VAL A 537 -13.48 17.23 -86.74
CA VAL A 537 -14.38 16.76 -85.67
C VAL A 537 -14.87 15.33 -85.91
N TYR A 538 -15.03 14.90 -87.15
CA TYR A 538 -15.36 13.50 -87.47
C TYR A 538 -14.19 12.55 -87.13
N ALA A 539 -12.97 12.90 -87.57
CA ALA A 539 -11.77 12.08 -87.38
C ALA A 539 -11.27 12.00 -85.92
N ASP A 540 -11.53 13.01 -85.09
CA ASP A 540 -11.10 13.01 -83.69
C ASP A 540 -11.92 12.02 -82.83
N ALA A 541 -11.30 10.92 -82.41
CA ALA A 541 -11.95 9.90 -81.58
C ALA A 541 -12.45 10.40 -80.21
N GLN A 542 -12.06 11.59 -79.76
CA GLN A 542 -12.43 12.20 -78.47
C GLN A 542 -13.35 13.44 -78.60
N ALA A 543 -13.82 13.76 -79.80
CA ALA A 543 -14.75 14.88 -80.00
C ALA A 543 -16.02 14.73 -79.13
N THR A 544 -16.37 15.79 -78.40
CA THR A 544 -17.52 15.85 -77.50
C THR A 544 -18.87 15.92 -78.22
N GLU A 545 -19.96 15.68 -77.50
CA GLU A 545 -21.33 15.80 -78.04
C GLU A 545 -21.62 17.23 -78.55
N GLU A 546 -21.09 18.26 -77.87
CA GLU A 546 -21.26 19.67 -78.27
C GLU A 546 -20.43 20.02 -79.51
N GLU A 547 -19.21 19.49 -79.66
CA GLU A 547 -18.39 19.66 -80.87
C GLU A 547 -19.00 18.94 -82.08
N VAL A 548 -19.42 17.67 -81.91
CA VAL A 548 -20.09 16.91 -82.98
C VAL A 548 -21.38 17.60 -83.41
N LYS A 549 -22.18 18.11 -82.47
CA LYS A 549 -23.35 18.92 -82.80
C LYS A 549 -22.99 20.22 -83.52
N THR A 550 -21.98 20.94 -83.04
CA THR A 550 -21.55 22.21 -83.64
C THR A 550 -21.03 22.03 -85.07
N ALA A 551 -20.32 20.93 -85.33
CA ALA A 551 -19.88 20.55 -86.67
C ALA A 551 -21.06 20.24 -87.62
N VAL A 552 -22.07 19.52 -87.13
CA VAL A 552 -23.32 19.25 -87.89
C VAL A 552 -24.05 20.56 -88.21
N ASP A 553 -24.32 21.39 -87.21
CA ASP A 553 -25.07 22.65 -87.38
C ASP A 553 -24.32 23.62 -88.31
N THR A 554 -22.99 23.72 -88.18
CA THR A 554 -22.15 24.63 -88.97
C THR A 554 -22.03 24.18 -90.43
N LEU A 555 -21.83 22.88 -90.69
CA LEU A 555 -21.75 22.36 -92.06
C LEU A 555 -23.10 22.43 -92.76
N ALA A 556 -24.21 22.18 -92.06
CA ALA A 556 -25.55 22.32 -92.61
C ALA A 556 -25.84 23.78 -93.03
N ALA A 557 -25.56 24.75 -92.15
CA ALA A 557 -25.70 26.17 -92.46
C ALA A 557 -24.81 26.62 -93.63
N ALA A 558 -23.62 26.02 -93.79
CA ALA A 558 -22.75 26.28 -94.93
C ALA A 558 -23.30 25.68 -96.24
N MET A 559 -23.88 24.47 -96.21
CA MET A 559 -24.57 23.86 -97.37
C MET A 559 -25.77 24.71 -97.81
N ASP A 560 -26.64 25.11 -96.87
CA ASP A 560 -27.81 25.96 -97.15
C ASP A 560 -27.42 27.29 -97.78
N LYS A 561 -26.32 27.90 -97.31
CA LYS A 561 -25.79 29.16 -97.85
C LYS A 561 -25.28 29.01 -99.29
N VAL A 562 -24.64 27.87 -99.61
CA VAL A 562 -24.18 27.56 -100.97
C VAL A 562 -25.35 27.30 -101.92
N ALA A 563 -26.35 26.52 -101.50
CA ALA A 563 -27.58 26.32 -102.29
C ALA A 563 -28.29 27.66 -102.57
N SER A 564 -28.43 28.49 -101.53
CA SER A 564 -28.99 29.85 -101.59
C SER A 564 -28.14 30.85 -102.40
N ALA A 565 -26.94 30.48 -102.85
CA ALA A 565 -26.10 31.29 -103.73
C ALA A 565 -26.29 30.90 -105.20
N ALA A 566 -26.36 29.60 -105.50
CA ALA A 566 -26.60 29.09 -106.86
C ALA A 566 -27.94 29.61 -107.43
N GLU A 567 -29.00 29.67 -106.62
CA GLU A 567 -30.31 30.22 -107.02
C GLU A 567 -30.30 31.72 -107.38
N LYS A 568 -29.22 32.46 -107.08
CA LYS A 568 -29.15 33.93 -107.28
C LYS A 568 -28.48 34.37 -108.59
N GLU A 569 -27.74 33.50 -109.26
CA GLU A 569 -27.22 33.77 -110.62
C GLU A 569 -28.31 33.53 -111.68
N GLU A 570 -29.15 32.49 -111.54
CA GLU A 570 -30.20 32.15 -112.51
C GLU A 570 -31.25 33.27 -112.69
N ASN A 571 -31.41 34.14 -111.68
CA ASN A 571 -32.44 35.18 -111.64
C ASN A 571 -31.93 36.62 -111.89
N LYS A 572 -30.84 36.78 -112.66
CA LYS A 572 -30.28 38.09 -113.03
C LYS A 572 -30.45 38.48 -114.51
N ALA A 573 -31.43 37.88 -115.17
CA ALA A 573 -31.67 38.03 -116.61
C ALA A 573 -32.92 38.87 -117.03
N THR A 574 -33.53 39.65 -116.13
CA THR A 574 -34.49 40.71 -116.55
C THR A 574 -34.52 41.96 -115.68
N ASN A 575 -34.51 43.11 -116.37
CA ASN A 575 -34.75 44.48 -115.89
C ASN A 575 -36.25 44.67 -115.53
N GLY A 576 -36.71 45.51 -114.59
CA GLY A 576 -36.07 46.41 -113.63
C GLY A 576 -36.90 47.70 -113.41
N THR A 577 -36.54 48.53 -112.40
CA THR A 577 -37.18 49.83 -112.02
C THR A 577 -38.63 49.74 -111.49
N ILE A 578 -39.15 50.56 -110.56
CA ILE A 578 -38.67 51.70 -109.71
C ILE A 578 -39.15 51.38 -108.25
N SER A 579 -39.04 52.10 -107.12
CA SER A 579 -38.62 53.44 -106.60
C SER A 579 -38.69 53.35 -105.05
N ASP A 580 -38.14 54.21 -104.18
CA ASP A 580 -37.10 55.29 -104.17
C ASP A 580 -36.94 55.77 -102.69
N LEU A 581 -35.95 56.63 -102.40
CA LEU A 581 -35.77 57.51 -101.21
C LEU A 581 -35.40 56.93 -99.80
N THR A 582 -34.18 57.28 -99.37
CA THR A 582 -33.80 57.83 -98.03
C THR A 582 -33.86 56.94 -96.75
N ALA A 583 -33.06 57.17 -95.69
CA ALA A 583 -31.75 57.85 -95.57
C ALA A 583 -31.04 57.53 -94.23
N ASN A 584 -29.71 57.36 -94.31
CA ASN A 584 -28.63 57.95 -93.47
C ASN A 584 -28.70 58.05 -91.91
N ALA A 585 -27.56 57.72 -91.27
CA ALA A 585 -27.10 58.15 -89.93
C ALA A 585 -27.92 57.70 -88.69
N ALA A 586 -27.40 57.69 -87.45
CA ALA A 586 -26.06 57.49 -86.88
C ALA A 586 -26.18 57.37 -85.33
N SER A 587 -25.07 57.05 -84.64
CA SER A 587 -24.54 57.64 -83.38
C SER A 587 -25.45 58.63 -82.56
N VAL A 588 -25.43 58.76 -81.21
CA VAL A 588 -24.50 58.27 -80.15
C VAL A 588 -25.02 58.69 -78.73
N THR A 589 -24.56 58.05 -77.63
CA THR A 589 -24.67 58.47 -76.19
C THR A 589 -26.09 58.69 -75.60
N ASP A 590 -26.33 58.79 -74.29
CA ASP A 590 -25.51 58.57 -73.06
C ASP A 590 -26.32 57.64 -72.08
N THR A 591 -26.31 57.61 -70.74
CA THR A 591 -25.75 58.49 -69.68
C THR A 591 -25.30 57.72 -68.42
N LYS A 592 -24.41 58.38 -67.67
CA LYS A 592 -23.95 58.17 -66.28
C LYS A 592 -25.09 58.29 -65.22
N ASP A 593 -24.91 58.04 -63.91
CA ASP A 593 -23.69 58.13 -63.09
C ASP A 593 -23.72 57.34 -61.74
N THR A 594 -22.52 57.09 -61.16
CA THR A 594 -22.12 56.80 -59.73
C THR A 594 -23.05 56.02 -58.75
N ALA A 595 -22.59 55.19 -57.79
CA ALA A 595 -21.28 54.97 -57.14
C ALA A 595 -21.11 53.47 -56.71
N LYS A 596 -19.93 52.82 -56.71
CA LYS A 596 -18.85 52.80 -55.66
C LYS A 596 -19.36 52.25 -54.31
N ASP A 597 -18.87 51.20 -53.63
CA ASP A 597 -17.70 50.27 -53.62
C ASP A 597 -18.22 48.85 -53.20
N ASP A 598 -17.56 47.68 -53.24
CA ASP A 598 -16.35 47.07 -53.88
C ASP A 598 -16.42 45.50 -53.69
N SER A 599 -15.41 44.73 -54.16
CA SER A 599 -14.94 43.32 -53.91
C SER A 599 -15.77 42.29 -53.08
N THR A 600 -15.75 40.96 -53.35
CA THR A 600 -14.77 40.05 -54.02
C THR A 600 -15.40 38.97 -54.95
N LYS A 601 -14.55 38.33 -55.78
CA LYS A 601 -14.77 37.09 -56.59
C LYS A 601 -15.56 35.98 -55.86
N ALA A 602 -16.53 35.30 -56.50
CA ALA A 602 -16.47 34.23 -57.55
C ALA A 602 -16.08 32.83 -56.99
N THR A 603 -16.55 31.69 -57.52
CA THR A 603 -17.17 31.41 -58.83
C THR A 603 -18.31 30.38 -58.69
N SER A 604 -19.28 30.36 -59.63
CA SER A 604 -20.36 29.35 -59.68
C SER A 604 -20.45 28.68 -61.04
N GLU A 605 -20.15 27.39 -61.11
CA GLU A 605 -20.32 26.59 -62.33
C GLU A 605 -21.75 26.04 -62.44
N LYS A 606 -22.28 26.00 -63.67
CA LYS A 606 -23.64 25.52 -63.94
C LYS A 606 -23.62 24.06 -64.37
N SER A 607 -24.35 23.22 -63.66
CA SER A 607 -24.81 21.96 -64.23
C SER A 607 -25.85 22.22 -65.32
N VAL A 608 -25.65 21.61 -66.49
CA VAL A 608 -26.69 21.29 -67.47
C VAL A 608 -26.65 19.78 -67.68
N LYS A 609 -27.81 19.18 -67.95
CA LYS A 609 -28.01 17.73 -67.97
C LYS A 609 -28.50 17.31 -69.35
N THR A 610 -27.82 16.34 -69.97
CA THR A 610 -28.24 15.76 -71.26
C THR A 610 -29.58 15.04 -71.12
N GLY A 611 -30.33 14.97 -72.23
CA GLY A 611 -31.67 14.41 -72.24
C GLY A 611 -32.01 13.71 -73.55
N ASP A 612 -32.51 12.47 -73.40
CA ASP A 612 -33.26 11.67 -74.37
C ASP A 612 -32.57 11.26 -75.71
N THR A 613 -32.65 10.00 -76.18
CA THR A 613 -33.45 8.83 -75.73
C THR A 613 -32.70 7.48 -75.77
N ALA A 614 -33.11 6.58 -74.86
CA ALA A 614 -33.18 5.11 -75.06
C ALA A 614 -31.91 4.30 -75.41
N ASN A 615 -31.20 3.82 -74.37
CA ASN A 615 -31.32 2.40 -73.96
C ASN A 615 -30.47 1.99 -72.74
N ALA A 616 -29.47 2.77 -72.33
CA ALA A 616 -28.62 2.39 -71.17
C ALA A 616 -29.24 2.71 -69.79
N ALA A 617 -29.91 3.87 -69.66
CA ALA A 617 -30.32 4.42 -68.36
C ALA A 617 -31.35 3.56 -67.59
N THR A 618 -32.17 2.77 -68.29
CA THR A 618 -33.20 1.91 -67.69
C THR A 618 -32.63 0.76 -66.87
N ALA A 619 -31.42 0.27 -67.18
CA ALA A 619 -30.77 -0.77 -66.37
C ALA A 619 -30.35 -0.24 -64.99
N LEU A 620 -29.76 0.96 -64.95
CA LEU A 620 -29.17 1.54 -63.73
C LEU A 620 -30.25 1.99 -62.73
N VAL A 621 -31.32 2.62 -63.22
CA VAL A 621 -32.43 3.08 -62.36
C VAL A 621 -33.22 1.91 -61.76
N VAL A 622 -33.37 0.79 -62.48
CA VAL A 622 -34.03 -0.42 -61.95
C VAL A 622 -33.18 -1.09 -60.86
N MET A 623 -31.85 -1.11 -60.99
CA MET A 623 -30.98 -1.62 -59.91
C MET A 623 -30.99 -0.73 -58.66
N LEU A 624 -31.00 0.60 -58.83
CA LEU A 624 -31.16 1.54 -57.70
C LEU A 624 -32.48 1.31 -56.94
N GLY A 625 -33.58 1.03 -57.65
CA GLY A 625 -34.85 0.66 -57.03
C GLY A 625 -34.83 -0.70 -56.31
N ALA A 626 -34.12 -1.69 -56.86
CA ALA A 626 -34.04 -3.03 -56.28
C ALA A 626 -33.23 -3.07 -54.98
N LEU A 627 -32.11 -2.35 -54.90
CA LEU A 627 -31.24 -2.30 -53.72
C LEU A 627 -31.88 -1.53 -52.54
N ALA A 628 -32.76 -0.57 -52.82
CA ALA A 628 -33.48 0.19 -51.79
C ALA A 628 -34.69 -0.56 -51.19
N ALA A 629 -35.21 -1.61 -51.85
CA ALA A 629 -36.49 -2.23 -51.49
C ALA A 629 -36.40 -3.35 -50.44
N THR A 630 -35.25 -4.01 -50.28
CA THR A 630 -35.09 -5.20 -49.42
C THR A 630 -34.96 -4.87 -47.92
N SER A 631 -34.53 -3.66 -47.57
CA SER A 631 -34.23 -3.25 -46.19
C SER A 631 -35.46 -2.88 -45.33
N VAL A 632 -36.65 -2.77 -45.92
CA VAL A 632 -37.86 -2.29 -45.21
C VAL A 632 -38.76 -3.41 -44.67
N ILE A 633 -38.69 -4.64 -45.22
CA ILE A 633 -39.71 -5.68 -44.96
C ILE A 633 -39.41 -6.57 -43.74
N LEU A 634 -38.15 -6.70 -43.31
CA LEU A 634 -37.77 -7.66 -42.26
C LEU A 634 -38.03 -7.22 -40.80
N LYS A 635 -38.42 -5.96 -40.55
CA LYS A 635 -38.60 -5.45 -39.17
C LYS A 635 -40.01 -5.63 -38.57
N LYS A 636 -40.79 -6.63 -39.03
CA LYS A 636 -42.12 -7.00 -38.48
C LYS A 636 -42.36 -8.51 -38.32
N LYS A 637 -41.48 -9.21 -37.61
CA LYS A 637 -41.83 -10.44 -36.85
C LYS A 637 -40.79 -10.80 -35.78
N LYS A 638 -41.24 -10.98 -34.54
CA LYS A 638 -40.49 -11.46 -33.37
C LYS A 638 -39.25 -10.63 -32.95
N MET A 639 -39.49 -9.61 -32.13
CA MET A 639 -39.49 -9.84 -30.67
C MET A 639 -40.85 -9.40 -30.13
#